data_AF-A0A495YUY0-F1
#
_entry.id   AF-A0A495YUY0-F1
#
_cell.length_a   1.000
_cell.length_b   1.000
_cell.length_c   1.000
_cell.angle_alpha   90.00
_cell.angle_beta   90.00
_cell.angle_gamma   90.00
#
_symmetry.space_group_name_H-M   'P 1'
#
loop_
_entity.id
_entity.type
_entity.pdbx_description
1 polymer ?
#
loop_
_entity_poly.entity_id
_entity_poly.type
_entity_poly.pdbx_seq_one_letter_code
_entity_poly.pdbx_strand_id
1 'polypeptide(L)'
;MFSQDKVSSQHKGKRSFHSVLMGVFTSFVLIGFCVNIAGAYSVKPADKYKEIKAIYKSLRQQQKSEDLEKLVEKSRDFVAAHPEYRRVDEVYYLLGNALVQLERVDEGIKVFEALIDKHPNERYVQSCLLELGLAYDKLGAHDKADSAYQQLVNHAKYGGRSQAKRAAQILEQDRAERKGELSKPPGASPAPGMNPREWIGKPALDFQVTDLKGAALSLEKYRGQVVLLDFWATWCPPCIAEIPNIKKTYENYKDQKFQIIGISLDRSKDPLEAYIAKEELGWVHYWDNIGKVSNLYKVQAIPSTFLIDGEGVIRKTNLRGYRLETAVAELVAENLAKPTDTPTKTLEDGSRSQSIPATKILKQETTPEKEASQKPLRTDPSEWIGKPAPDFQVTDLKGEELSLKDYRGQVVLLDFWATWCGPCIAEMPKVKKTYEKHKNQKFQIIGISLDRSEAPLAAYIEKEGLSWVHYWDESRDVRNLYKVWGIPTAFLIDSEGIIQKASLGGFDVESAVAELVEKNLDRPADTPISPVPNASEGAQNVAPNVREIIDAAIAAHGGLEKLQAVKNIVTESHSFEHFPDGDVQDEGRSKAYFYPDKFRSDWDVDGDRGGLIFDGNSLFRLADGAVKPVPAGEVASFLIFFRDSLFREPIWLLPMLSKGDIPVQYAGTEEVKGIPTEVLLVTQPSGKKLKVFISKETHYIVQFSYEIGIGGGVENVVAFFEDFRDVDGVKVAHHRATKNGEYRQILITDIELNAEVDETLFRPGE
;
A
#
# COMPACT_ATOMS: atom_id res chain seq x y z
N MET A 1 48.44 41.77 -36.02
CA MET A 1 48.10 43.21 -36.02
C MET A 1 46.78 43.39 -35.29
N PHE A 2 46.59 44.55 -34.66
CA PHE A 2 45.38 44.98 -33.93
C PHE A 2 44.12 44.96 -34.85
N SER A 3 42.86 44.95 -34.39
CA SER A 3 42.32 45.62 -33.20
C SER A 3 41.04 44.98 -32.62
N GLN A 4 40.82 45.29 -31.34
CA GLN A 4 39.55 45.35 -30.61
C GLN A 4 38.43 46.07 -31.39
N ASP A 5 37.14 45.73 -31.16
CA ASP A 5 36.25 46.58 -30.33
C ASP A 5 34.91 45.92 -29.87
N LYS A 6 34.09 46.68 -29.14
CA LYS A 6 33.02 46.28 -28.20
C LYS A 6 31.57 46.12 -28.71
N VAL A 7 30.83 45.24 -28.01
CA VAL A 7 29.46 45.39 -27.43
C VAL A 7 28.37 46.17 -28.21
N SER A 8 27.26 45.49 -28.60
CA SER A 8 25.92 45.68 -27.97
C SER A 8 24.92 44.59 -28.40
N SER A 9 23.68 44.65 -27.91
CA SER A 9 22.67 43.59 -27.93
C SER A 9 21.84 43.49 -29.22
N GLN A 10 21.38 42.28 -29.59
CA GLN A 10 19.94 41.94 -29.58
C GLN A 10 19.62 40.46 -29.88
N HIS A 11 18.69 39.93 -29.07
CA HIS A 11 17.62 38.94 -29.38
C HIS A 11 17.84 37.57 -30.06
N LYS A 12 17.28 36.54 -29.38
CA LYS A 12 16.69 35.26 -29.87
C LYS A 12 17.70 34.29 -30.54
N GLY A 13 17.86 33.05 -30.08
CA GLY A 13 16.83 32.02 -29.84
C GLY A 13 16.47 31.37 -31.18
N LYS A 14 16.61 30.06 -31.44
CA LYS A 14 16.35 28.87 -30.61
C LYS A 14 17.33 27.72 -30.95
N ARG A 15 17.74 26.91 -29.97
CA ARG A 15 17.26 25.52 -29.70
C ARG A 15 17.18 24.58 -30.92
N SER A 16 17.81 23.41 -30.76
CA SER A 16 17.16 22.12 -31.05
C SER A 16 17.62 21.05 -30.01
N PHE A 17 16.99 19.88 -29.93
CA PHE A 17 15.74 19.59 -29.21
C PHE A 17 15.48 18.07 -29.25
N HIS A 18 15.61 17.35 -28.12
CA HIS A 18 15.10 15.98 -27.96
C HIS A 18 15.12 15.56 -26.48
N SER A 19 13.96 15.56 -25.83
CA SER A 19 13.63 14.66 -24.70
C SER A 19 12.22 14.94 -24.14
N VAL A 20 11.20 14.70 -24.97
CA VAL A 20 9.80 14.49 -24.56
C VAL A 20 9.28 13.26 -25.32
N LEU A 21 9.35 12.09 -24.69
CA LEU A 21 8.78 10.79 -25.10
C LEU A 21 8.89 9.84 -23.89
N MET A 22 7.94 8.91 -23.75
CA MET A 22 7.90 7.84 -22.73
C MET A 22 7.74 8.23 -21.24
N GLY A 23 6.56 8.77 -20.93
CA GLY A 23 5.81 8.37 -19.73
C GLY A 23 5.12 7.00 -19.88
N VAL A 24 5.53 6.20 -20.87
CA VAL A 24 4.85 5.01 -21.37
C VAL A 24 5.88 4.03 -21.96
N PHE A 25 5.76 2.74 -21.63
CA PHE A 25 6.52 1.58 -22.13
C PHE A 25 8.07 1.57 -21.95
N THR A 26 8.61 0.36 -21.82
CA THR A 26 9.95 0.02 -21.34
C THR A 26 10.80 -0.65 -22.44
N SER A 27 12.11 -0.40 -22.41
CA SER A 27 13.31 -1.18 -22.88
C SER A 27 13.15 -2.31 -23.94
N PHE A 28 14.13 -2.58 -24.83
CA PHE A 28 15.34 -3.38 -24.50
C PHE A 28 16.39 -3.44 -25.66
N VAL A 29 17.69 -3.29 -25.30
CA VAL A 29 18.90 -4.07 -25.72
C VAL A 29 19.51 -4.02 -27.16
N LEU A 30 20.70 -3.36 -27.25
CA LEU A 30 22.04 -3.74 -27.83
C LEU A 30 22.17 -4.26 -29.29
N ILE A 31 23.31 -4.24 -30.02
CA ILE A 31 24.74 -3.83 -29.85
C ILE A 31 25.32 -3.47 -31.26
N GLY A 32 26.47 -2.77 -31.42
CA GLY A 32 27.01 -2.55 -32.79
C GLY A 32 28.26 -1.67 -33.11
N PHE A 33 29.31 -1.61 -32.27
CA PHE A 33 30.72 -1.21 -32.60
C PHE A 33 31.10 0.20 -33.16
N CYS A 34 31.87 0.96 -32.34
CA CYS A 34 33.11 1.76 -32.57
C CYS A 34 33.33 2.57 -33.89
N VAL A 35 33.78 3.85 -33.91
CA VAL A 35 35.05 4.42 -33.35
C VAL A 35 34.99 5.97 -33.20
N ASN A 36 35.75 6.50 -32.22
CA ASN A 36 36.11 7.90 -31.90
C ASN A 36 36.07 9.00 -32.99
N ILE A 37 35.61 10.22 -32.62
CA ILE A 37 36.43 11.46 -32.52
C ILE A 37 35.97 12.28 -31.29
N ALA A 38 36.92 12.84 -30.54
CA ALA A 38 36.65 13.69 -29.39
C ALA A 38 36.38 15.17 -29.77
N GLY A 39 35.36 15.77 -29.17
CA GLY A 39 35.03 17.20 -29.27
C GLY A 39 33.97 17.56 -28.24
N ALA A 40 34.19 18.63 -27.47
CA ALA A 40 33.40 18.93 -26.27
C ALA A 40 31.95 19.33 -26.57
N TYR A 41 31.04 18.35 -26.58
CA TYR A 41 29.62 18.61 -26.43
C TYR A 41 29.32 18.98 -24.97
N SER A 42 28.93 20.23 -24.73
CA SER A 42 28.30 20.62 -23.47
C SER A 42 26.92 19.96 -23.38
N VAL A 43 26.88 18.73 -22.86
CA VAL A 43 25.63 18.03 -22.51
C VAL A 43 24.81 18.98 -21.64
N LYS A 44 23.57 19.29 -22.07
CA LYS A 44 22.79 20.33 -21.39
C LYS A 44 22.44 19.85 -19.98
N PRO A 45 22.31 20.76 -18.99
CA PRO A 45 21.89 20.37 -17.64
C PRO A 45 20.58 19.56 -17.65
N ALA A 46 19.63 19.92 -18.53
CA ALA A 46 18.39 19.17 -18.68
C ALA A 46 18.58 17.69 -19.08
N ASP A 47 19.63 17.34 -19.82
CA ASP A 47 19.89 15.99 -20.29
C ASP A 47 20.57 15.16 -19.18
N LYS A 48 21.57 15.73 -18.48
CA LYS A 48 22.17 15.11 -17.28
C LYS A 48 21.14 14.89 -16.15
N TYR A 49 20.25 15.85 -15.94
CA TYR A 49 19.13 15.74 -15.00
C TYR A 49 18.20 14.58 -15.36
N LYS A 50 17.91 14.38 -16.66
CA LYS A 50 17.08 13.26 -17.12
C LYS A 50 17.78 11.91 -16.95
N GLU A 51 19.10 11.84 -17.11
CA GLU A 51 19.89 10.65 -16.79
C GLU A 51 19.78 10.28 -15.30
N ILE A 52 19.97 11.24 -14.39
CA ILE A 52 19.78 11.07 -12.94
C ILE A 52 18.37 10.55 -12.62
N LYS A 53 17.34 11.15 -13.22
CA LYS A 53 15.93 10.72 -13.05
C LYS A 53 15.68 9.32 -13.61
N ALA A 54 16.33 8.92 -14.70
CA ALA A 54 16.20 7.59 -15.28
C ALA A 54 16.80 6.51 -14.37
N ILE A 55 17.98 6.76 -13.78
CA ILE A 55 18.64 5.86 -12.82
C ILE A 55 17.79 5.75 -11.54
N TYR A 56 17.26 6.87 -11.03
CA TYR A 56 16.35 6.82 -9.89
C TYR A 56 15.04 6.06 -10.21
N LYS A 57 14.54 6.12 -11.45
CA LYS A 57 13.38 5.33 -11.89
C LYS A 57 13.69 3.84 -11.99
N SER A 58 14.85 3.44 -12.52
CA SER A 58 15.23 2.01 -12.59
C SER A 58 15.45 1.41 -11.20
N LEU A 59 15.97 2.19 -10.24
CA LEU A 59 16.10 1.78 -8.84
C LEU A 59 14.78 1.42 -8.15
N ARG A 60 13.65 2.01 -8.58
CA ARG A 60 12.31 1.60 -8.11
C ARG A 60 11.84 0.26 -8.68
N GLN A 61 12.45 -0.20 -9.77
CA GLN A 61 12.11 -1.46 -10.45
C GLN A 61 13.06 -2.60 -10.06
N GLN A 62 14.33 -2.30 -9.82
CA GLN A 62 15.36 -3.26 -9.41
C GLN A 62 16.32 -2.59 -8.41
N GLN A 63 16.32 -3.05 -7.16
CA GLN A 63 17.10 -2.44 -6.08
C GLN A 63 18.57 -2.92 -6.10
N LYS A 64 19.34 -2.44 -7.09
CA LYS A 64 20.76 -2.79 -7.29
C LYS A 64 21.69 -1.73 -6.70
N SER A 65 22.65 -2.16 -5.86
CA SER A 65 23.64 -1.27 -5.24
C SER A 65 24.48 -0.47 -6.25
N GLU A 66 24.85 -1.11 -7.38
CA GLU A 66 25.58 -0.45 -8.47
C GLU A 66 24.85 0.76 -9.07
N ASP A 67 23.52 0.72 -9.13
CA ASP A 67 22.72 1.81 -9.68
C ASP A 67 22.52 2.94 -8.65
N LEU A 68 22.59 2.65 -7.34
CA LEU A 68 22.68 3.66 -6.29
C LEU A 68 24.01 4.43 -6.36
N GLU A 69 25.15 3.74 -6.54
CA GLU A 69 26.44 4.41 -6.68
C GLU A 69 26.51 5.28 -7.96
N LYS A 70 25.98 4.81 -9.09
CA LYS A 70 25.83 5.65 -10.32
C LYS A 70 24.95 6.87 -10.08
N LEU A 71 23.88 6.73 -9.29
CA LEU A 71 23.02 7.85 -8.91
C LEU A 71 23.77 8.86 -8.03
N VAL A 72 24.59 8.40 -7.08
CA VAL A 72 25.44 9.25 -6.24
C VAL A 72 26.46 10.02 -7.08
N GLU A 73 27.23 9.32 -7.94
CA GLU A 73 28.24 9.92 -8.82
C GLU A 73 27.64 11.04 -9.66
N LYS A 74 26.62 10.72 -10.46
CA LYS A 74 26.01 11.67 -11.41
C LYS A 74 25.30 12.82 -10.73
N SER A 75 24.62 12.58 -9.61
CA SER A 75 23.93 13.65 -8.87
C SER A 75 24.92 14.59 -8.19
N ARG A 76 26.04 14.07 -7.68
CA ARG A 76 27.14 14.87 -7.10
C ARG A 76 27.79 15.78 -8.14
N ASP A 77 28.14 15.22 -9.30
CA ASP A 77 28.67 15.99 -10.44
C ASP A 77 27.69 17.05 -10.93
N PHE A 78 26.39 16.72 -10.98
CA PHE A 78 25.36 17.64 -11.42
C PHE A 78 25.20 18.84 -10.48
N VAL A 79 25.10 18.58 -9.17
CA VAL A 79 25.00 19.62 -8.14
C VAL A 79 26.23 20.53 -8.15
N ALA A 80 27.43 19.98 -8.34
CA ALA A 80 28.66 20.75 -8.42
C ALA A 80 28.73 21.62 -9.70
N ALA A 81 28.29 21.10 -10.85
CA ALA A 81 28.39 21.79 -12.13
C ALA A 81 27.22 22.77 -12.41
N HIS A 82 26.05 22.54 -11.81
CA HIS A 82 24.80 23.22 -12.16
C HIS A 82 23.97 23.65 -10.93
N PRO A 83 24.57 24.41 -9.96
CA PRO A 83 23.89 24.82 -8.72
C PRO A 83 22.67 25.73 -8.92
N GLU A 84 22.59 26.44 -10.05
CA GLU A 84 21.48 27.35 -10.40
C GLU A 84 20.38 26.67 -11.25
N TYR A 85 20.40 25.33 -11.39
CA TYR A 85 19.42 24.64 -12.21
C TYR A 85 18.06 24.54 -11.51
N ARG A 86 16.96 24.83 -12.23
CA ARG A 86 15.57 24.91 -11.72
C ARG A 86 14.96 23.63 -11.06
N ARG A 87 15.73 22.55 -10.93
CA ARG A 87 15.40 21.29 -10.23
C ARG A 87 16.61 20.73 -9.48
N VAL A 88 17.57 21.59 -9.13
CA VAL A 88 18.76 21.18 -8.36
C VAL A 88 18.37 20.67 -6.97
N ASP A 89 17.29 21.21 -6.40
CA ASP A 89 16.71 20.78 -5.12
C ASP A 89 16.28 19.31 -5.13
N GLU A 90 15.65 18.88 -6.21
CA GLU A 90 15.30 17.49 -6.47
C GLU A 90 16.56 16.62 -6.57
N VAL A 91 17.62 17.08 -7.24
CA VAL A 91 18.88 16.32 -7.35
C VAL A 91 19.62 16.20 -6.02
N TYR A 92 19.63 17.27 -5.20
CA TYR A 92 20.13 17.23 -3.82
C TYR A 92 19.38 16.17 -2.99
N TYR A 93 18.04 16.15 -3.05
CA TYR A 93 17.23 15.16 -2.35
C TYR A 93 17.53 13.73 -2.81
N LEU A 94 17.65 13.49 -4.12
CA LEU A 94 17.97 12.18 -4.67
C LEU A 94 19.38 11.70 -4.26
N LEU A 95 20.37 12.60 -4.29
CA LEU A 95 21.74 12.32 -3.86
C LEU A 95 21.81 11.94 -2.38
N GLY A 96 21.18 12.72 -1.49
CA GLY A 96 21.19 12.45 -0.05
C GLY A 96 20.54 11.12 0.29
N ASN A 97 19.39 10.81 -0.34
CA ASN A 97 18.71 9.53 -0.16
C ASN A 97 19.50 8.32 -0.69
N ALA A 98 20.19 8.46 -1.82
CA ALA A 98 21.03 7.40 -2.37
C ALA A 98 22.19 7.08 -1.42
N LEU A 99 22.82 8.10 -0.83
CA LEU A 99 23.88 7.95 0.17
C LEU A 99 23.39 7.26 1.45
N VAL A 100 22.21 7.64 1.98
CA VAL A 100 21.63 7.01 3.19
C VAL A 100 21.27 5.53 2.95
N GLN A 101 20.81 5.18 1.73
CA GLN A 101 20.53 3.80 1.31
C GLN A 101 21.80 2.95 1.15
N LEU A 102 22.91 3.56 0.71
CA LEU A 102 24.25 2.95 0.67
C LEU A 102 24.95 2.93 2.04
N GLU A 103 24.22 3.19 3.12
CA GLU A 103 24.73 3.30 4.51
C GLU A 103 25.77 4.41 4.74
N ARG A 104 26.00 5.28 3.76
CA ARG A 104 26.88 6.45 3.81
C ARG A 104 26.16 7.65 4.43
N VAL A 105 25.60 7.44 5.61
CA VAL A 105 24.63 8.35 6.26
C VAL A 105 25.21 9.74 6.51
N ASP A 106 26.47 9.84 6.98
CA ASP A 106 27.19 11.11 7.18
C ASP A 106 27.38 11.95 5.91
N GLU A 107 27.51 11.30 4.74
CA GLU A 107 27.55 12.02 3.46
C GLU A 107 26.16 12.50 3.06
N GLY A 108 25.13 11.68 3.28
CA GLY A 108 23.73 12.03 3.00
C GLY A 108 23.25 13.24 3.81
N ILE A 109 23.58 13.28 5.10
CA ILE A 109 23.30 14.40 6.01
C ILE A 109 23.88 15.70 5.46
N LYS A 110 25.17 15.72 5.11
CA LYS A 110 25.85 16.91 4.56
C LYS A 110 25.20 17.41 3.26
N VAL A 111 24.66 16.50 2.45
CA VAL A 111 23.95 16.84 1.21
C VAL A 111 22.58 17.47 1.52
N PHE A 112 21.83 16.94 2.49
CA PHE A 112 20.55 17.53 2.91
C PHE A 112 20.73 18.90 3.58
N GLU A 113 21.70 19.05 4.48
CA GLU A 113 22.07 20.35 5.08
C GLU A 113 22.45 21.38 4.02
N ALA A 114 23.29 20.99 3.05
CA ALA A 114 23.68 21.87 1.94
C ALA A 114 22.51 22.28 1.04
N LEU A 115 21.42 21.49 0.95
CA LEU A 115 20.20 21.92 0.27
C LEU A 115 19.44 22.98 1.10
N ILE A 116 19.23 22.68 2.39
CA ILE A 116 18.47 23.53 3.30
C ILE A 116 19.12 24.92 3.41
N ASP A 117 20.44 24.98 3.51
CA ASP A 117 21.19 26.24 3.59
C ASP A 117 21.14 27.07 2.30
N LYS A 118 21.25 26.43 1.13
CA LYS A 118 21.37 27.12 -0.16
C LYS A 118 20.03 27.44 -0.82
N HIS A 119 19.03 26.59 -0.63
CA HIS A 119 17.76 26.65 -1.33
C HIS A 119 16.54 26.54 -0.37
N PRO A 120 16.51 27.29 0.76
CA PRO A 120 15.60 27.06 1.90
C PRO A 120 14.09 27.08 1.58
N ASN A 121 13.68 27.65 0.44
CA ASN A 121 12.27 27.79 0.07
C ASN A 121 11.80 26.84 -1.05
N GLU A 122 12.69 25.99 -1.57
CA GLU A 122 12.41 25.10 -2.71
C GLU A 122 11.56 23.88 -2.36
N ARG A 123 11.01 23.19 -3.39
CA ARG A 123 9.99 22.13 -3.23
C ARG A 123 10.50 20.96 -2.40
N TYR A 124 11.75 20.55 -2.59
CA TYR A 124 12.31 19.37 -1.91
C TYR A 124 12.83 19.62 -0.49
N VAL A 125 12.85 20.87 0.01
CA VAL A 125 13.27 21.18 1.39
C VAL A 125 12.41 20.46 2.43
N GLN A 126 11.09 20.37 2.22
CA GLN A 126 10.22 19.62 3.15
C GLN A 126 10.61 18.14 3.27
N SER A 127 10.98 17.51 2.15
CA SER A 127 11.36 16.10 2.12
C SER A 127 12.77 15.91 2.66
N CYS A 128 13.69 16.83 2.36
CA CYS A 128 15.04 16.82 2.94
C CYS A 128 15.04 17.06 4.45
N LEU A 129 14.19 17.92 5.01
CA LEU A 129 14.13 18.09 6.47
C LEU A 129 13.61 16.83 7.19
N LEU A 130 12.64 16.13 6.59
CA LEU A 130 12.16 14.84 7.12
C LEU A 130 13.25 13.75 7.03
N GLU A 131 13.87 13.57 5.86
CA GLU A 131 14.92 12.56 5.66
C GLU A 131 16.23 12.90 6.41
N LEU A 132 16.54 14.19 6.62
CA LEU A 132 17.64 14.64 7.48
C LEU A 132 17.39 14.25 8.94
N GLY A 133 16.16 14.43 9.43
CA GLY A 133 15.79 13.97 10.76
C GLY A 133 15.93 12.46 10.90
N LEU A 134 15.42 11.70 9.93
CA LEU A 134 15.53 10.23 9.91
C LEU A 134 16.98 9.75 9.80
N ALA A 135 17.83 10.45 9.03
CA ALA A 135 19.25 10.16 8.93
C ALA A 135 19.99 10.48 10.24
N TYR A 136 19.63 11.56 10.94
CA TYR A 136 20.17 11.87 12.26
C TYR A 136 19.74 10.85 13.32
N ASP A 137 18.49 10.38 13.30
CA ASP A 137 18.04 9.26 14.15
C ASP A 137 18.79 7.96 13.84
N LYS A 138 19.09 7.67 12.56
CA LYS A 138 19.90 6.51 12.15
C LYS A 138 21.33 6.56 12.71
N LEU A 139 21.86 7.75 13.03
CA LEU A 139 23.15 7.95 13.71
C LEU A 139 23.05 8.15 15.23
N GLY A 140 21.85 8.09 15.82
CA GLY A 140 21.63 8.36 17.26
C GLY A 140 21.76 9.84 17.65
N ALA A 141 21.81 10.76 16.70
CA ALA A 141 21.96 12.20 16.92
C ALA A 141 20.60 12.90 17.15
N HIS A 142 19.83 12.40 18.12
CA HIS A 142 18.41 12.73 18.30
C HIS A 142 18.10 14.22 18.53
N ASP A 143 18.98 14.99 19.16
CA ASP A 143 18.81 16.44 19.31
C ASP A 143 18.82 17.17 17.96
N LYS A 144 19.63 16.68 17.01
CA LYS A 144 19.69 17.19 15.65
C LYS A 144 18.50 16.72 14.81
N ALA A 145 18.06 15.48 15.03
CA ALA A 145 16.84 14.96 14.41
C ALA A 145 15.62 15.80 14.80
N ASP A 146 15.45 16.08 16.09
CA ASP A 146 14.41 16.98 16.59
C ASP A 146 14.52 18.38 16.02
N SER A 147 15.72 18.94 15.91
CA SER A 147 15.91 20.24 15.27
C SER A 147 15.42 20.25 13.81
N ALA A 148 15.75 19.22 13.02
CA ALA A 148 15.31 19.09 11.63
C ALA A 148 13.78 18.90 11.52
N TYR A 149 13.19 18.02 12.34
CA TYR A 149 11.74 17.83 12.39
C TYR A 149 11.01 19.10 12.84
N GLN A 150 11.54 19.81 13.85
CA GLN A 150 10.94 21.02 14.40
C GLN A 150 11.03 22.18 13.40
N GLN A 151 12.12 22.26 12.63
CA GLN A 151 12.29 23.19 11.52
C GLN A 151 11.25 22.93 10.42
N LEU A 152 10.93 21.65 10.11
CA LEU A 152 9.87 21.30 9.17
C LEU A 152 8.47 21.64 9.67
N VAL A 153 8.15 21.29 10.93
CA VAL A 153 6.86 21.59 11.57
C VAL A 153 6.62 23.10 11.66
N ASN A 154 7.66 23.88 11.94
CA ASN A 154 7.58 25.34 12.04
C ASN A 154 7.76 26.04 10.68
N HIS A 155 7.91 25.32 9.57
CA HIS A 155 8.22 25.91 8.27
C HIS A 155 7.03 26.68 7.69
N ALA A 156 7.19 27.97 7.43
CA ALA A 156 6.10 28.87 7.02
C ALA A 156 5.29 28.39 5.80
N LYS A 157 5.92 27.68 4.85
CA LYS A 157 5.29 27.13 3.63
C LYS A 157 4.82 25.67 3.76
N TYR A 158 5.37 24.90 4.72
CA TYR A 158 5.28 23.44 4.73
C TYR A 158 4.75 22.82 6.03
N GLY A 159 4.70 23.57 7.14
CA GLY A 159 4.33 23.07 8.48
C GLY A 159 2.96 22.40 8.59
N GLY A 160 2.02 22.68 7.67
CA GLY A 160 0.71 22.04 7.59
C GLY A 160 0.61 20.79 6.69
N ARG A 161 1.66 20.46 5.91
CA ARG A 161 1.65 19.38 4.90
C ARG A 161 1.89 17.99 5.52
N SER A 162 1.68 16.93 4.74
CA SER A 162 1.81 15.53 5.21
C SER A 162 3.17 15.22 5.85
N GLN A 163 4.27 15.72 5.28
CA GLN A 163 5.62 15.47 5.77
C GLN A 163 5.88 16.20 7.10
N ALA A 164 5.34 17.42 7.26
CA ALA A 164 5.36 18.13 8.53
C ALA A 164 4.43 17.49 9.57
N LYS A 165 3.26 16.96 9.19
CA LYS A 165 2.42 16.14 10.07
C LYS A 165 3.13 14.86 10.51
N ARG A 166 3.88 14.20 9.61
CA ARG A 166 4.71 13.04 9.93
C ARG A 166 5.88 13.40 10.85
N ALA A 167 6.56 14.52 10.61
CA ALA A 167 7.59 15.04 11.51
C ALA A 167 7.01 15.47 12.87
N ALA A 168 5.80 16.02 12.92
CA ALA A 168 5.07 16.31 14.16
C ALA A 168 4.68 15.02 14.89
N GLN A 169 4.24 13.97 14.18
CA GLN A 169 3.97 12.66 14.76
C GLN A 169 5.25 11.98 15.27
N ILE A 170 6.37 12.09 14.55
CA ILE A 170 7.67 11.62 15.04
C ILE A 170 8.07 12.42 16.28
N LEU A 171 8.00 13.75 16.26
CA LEU A 171 8.26 14.59 17.44
C LEU A 171 7.29 14.34 18.60
N GLU A 172 6.03 14.00 18.35
CA GLU A 172 5.04 13.71 19.40
C GLU A 172 5.25 12.32 19.98
N GLN A 173 5.45 11.31 19.12
CA GLN A 173 5.79 9.95 19.53
C GLN A 173 7.12 9.95 20.29
N ASP A 174 8.15 10.59 19.74
CA ASP A 174 9.46 10.68 20.35
C ASP A 174 9.45 11.61 21.56
N ARG A 175 8.65 12.68 21.63
CA ARG A 175 8.44 13.40 22.91
C ARG A 175 7.73 12.54 23.93
N ALA A 176 6.75 11.72 23.55
CA ALA A 176 6.08 10.81 24.48
C ALA A 176 7.01 9.68 24.95
N GLU A 177 7.93 9.21 24.09
CA GLU A 177 8.90 8.14 24.36
C GLU A 177 10.20 8.63 25.00
N ARG A 178 10.58 9.91 24.82
CA ARG A 178 11.76 10.59 25.42
C ARG A 178 11.43 11.52 26.60
N LYS A 179 10.16 11.85 26.89
CA LYS A 179 9.82 12.81 27.98
C LYS A 179 10.29 12.39 29.37
N GLY A 180 10.74 11.15 29.55
CA GLY A 180 11.82 10.86 30.49
C GLY A 180 11.50 11.03 31.98
N GLU A 181 10.28 11.40 32.36
CA GLU A 181 9.80 11.18 33.71
C GLU A 181 9.54 9.69 33.88
N LEU A 182 10.56 9.03 34.45
CA LEU A 182 10.40 8.02 35.50
C LEU A 182 9.00 8.09 36.14
N SER A 183 8.07 7.28 35.65
CA SER A 183 6.75 7.17 36.27
C SER A 183 6.92 6.61 37.68
N LYS A 184 6.70 7.43 38.71
CA LYS A 184 6.75 6.99 40.10
C LYS A 184 5.83 5.77 40.30
N PRO A 185 6.28 4.72 41.02
CA PRO A 185 5.57 3.46 41.10
C PRO A 185 4.20 3.60 41.79
N PRO A 186 3.08 3.25 41.14
CA PRO A 186 1.77 3.12 41.78
C PRO A 186 1.55 1.68 42.27
N GLY A 187 0.84 1.52 43.38
CA GLY A 187 0.52 0.20 43.96
C GLY A 187 -0.36 -0.69 43.06
N ALA A 188 -0.17 -2.01 43.18
CA ALA A 188 -0.87 -3.06 42.42
C ALA A 188 -2.38 -3.19 42.82
N SER A 189 -3.28 -3.94 42.16
CA SER A 189 -3.17 -5.06 41.19
C SER A 189 -4.49 -5.19 40.33
N PRO A 190 -4.80 -6.24 39.50
CA PRO A 190 -5.20 -6.03 38.09
C PRO A 190 -6.47 -6.77 37.57
N ALA A 191 -6.83 -6.58 36.29
CA ALA A 191 -7.72 -7.47 35.48
C ALA A 191 -7.48 -7.31 33.93
N PRO A 192 -8.22 -7.93 32.97
CA PRO A 192 -7.61 -8.59 31.80
C PRO A 192 -7.65 -7.81 30.46
N GLY A 193 -6.91 -8.28 29.44
CA GLY A 193 -6.98 -7.80 28.05
C GLY A 193 -5.96 -6.72 27.62
N MET A 194 -4.74 -6.77 28.16
CA MET A 194 -3.82 -5.63 28.24
C MET A 194 -2.77 -5.56 27.11
N ASN A 195 -2.62 -4.41 26.45
CA ASN A 195 -1.53 -4.12 25.49
C ASN A 195 -0.16 -4.07 26.22
N PRO A 196 0.96 -4.53 25.63
CA PRO A 196 2.30 -4.39 26.22
C PRO A 196 2.60 -2.99 26.81
N ARG A 197 2.18 -1.90 26.16
CA ARG A 197 2.39 -0.52 26.64
C ARG A 197 1.76 -0.24 28.02
N GLU A 198 0.65 -0.90 28.35
CA GLU A 198 -0.04 -0.73 29.62
C GLU A 198 0.68 -1.41 30.80
N TRP A 199 1.78 -2.14 30.56
CA TRP A 199 2.63 -2.69 31.61
C TRP A 199 3.65 -1.68 32.15
N ILE A 200 3.87 -0.55 31.48
CA ILE A 200 4.81 0.49 31.92
C ILE A 200 4.41 1.02 33.30
N GLY A 201 5.39 1.12 34.22
CA GLY A 201 5.21 1.53 35.60
C GLY A 201 4.74 0.44 36.56
N LYS A 202 4.49 -0.79 36.09
CA LYS A 202 4.07 -1.93 36.92
C LYS A 202 5.24 -2.84 37.28
N PRO A 203 5.19 -3.56 38.42
CA PRO A 203 6.18 -4.59 38.72
C PRO A 203 6.12 -5.72 37.70
N ALA A 204 7.29 -6.18 37.27
CA ALA A 204 7.46 -7.37 36.45
C ALA A 204 7.04 -8.61 37.24
N LEU A 205 6.20 -9.45 36.65
CA LEU A 205 5.74 -10.70 37.28
C LEU A 205 6.87 -11.72 37.26
N ASP A 206 7.29 -12.20 38.43
CA ASP A 206 8.28 -13.27 38.52
C ASP A 206 7.73 -14.59 37.97
N PHE A 207 8.64 -15.44 37.52
CA PHE A 207 8.35 -16.78 37.05
C PHE A 207 9.45 -17.73 37.52
N GLN A 208 9.11 -18.99 37.78
CA GLN A 208 10.09 -20.04 38.06
C GLN A 208 10.05 -21.08 36.94
N VAL A 209 11.14 -21.16 36.18
CA VAL A 209 11.31 -22.08 35.04
C VAL A 209 12.72 -22.68 35.06
N THR A 210 12.94 -23.66 34.19
CA THR A 210 14.26 -24.24 33.94
C THR A 210 14.74 -23.76 32.58
N ASP A 211 15.93 -23.15 32.51
CA ASP A 211 16.51 -22.70 31.25
C ASP A 211 16.96 -23.86 30.33
N LEU A 212 17.40 -23.54 29.11
CA LEU A 212 17.89 -24.56 28.17
C LEU A 212 19.10 -25.36 28.68
N LYS A 213 19.88 -24.81 29.62
CA LYS A 213 21.06 -25.46 30.22
C LYS A 213 20.71 -26.28 31.46
N GLY A 214 19.43 -26.37 31.83
CA GLY A 214 18.96 -27.12 33.00
C GLY A 214 19.03 -26.34 34.32
N ALA A 215 19.39 -25.05 34.30
CA ALA A 215 19.50 -24.23 35.50
C ALA A 215 18.15 -23.60 35.88
N ALA A 216 17.93 -23.38 37.18
CA ALA A 216 16.78 -22.64 37.66
C ALA A 216 16.86 -21.16 37.25
N LEU A 217 15.76 -20.65 36.70
CA LEU A 217 15.62 -19.30 36.15
C LEU A 217 14.38 -18.61 36.73
N SER A 218 14.61 -17.42 37.29
CA SER A 218 13.59 -16.46 37.71
C SER A 218 14.06 -15.02 37.45
N LEU A 219 13.14 -14.06 37.48
CA LEU A 219 13.48 -12.62 37.38
C LEU A 219 14.00 -12.09 38.71
N GLU A 220 13.60 -12.65 39.84
CA GLU A 220 14.12 -12.27 41.17
C GLU A 220 15.65 -12.43 41.26
N LYS A 221 16.23 -13.43 40.59
CA LYS A 221 17.68 -13.66 40.49
C LYS A 221 18.45 -12.44 39.93
N TYR A 222 17.78 -11.55 39.20
CA TYR A 222 18.38 -10.40 38.52
C TYR A 222 17.97 -9.06 39.15
N ARG A 223 17.41 -9.04 40.37
CA ARG A 223 17.23 -7.77 41.11
C ARG A 223 18.57 -7.05 41.29
N GLY A 224 18.53 -5.72 41.19
CA GLY A 224 19.71 -4.86 41.09
C GLY A 224 20.34 -4.78 39.69
N GLN A 225 19.82 -5.52 38.70
CA GLN A 225 20.24 -5.46 37.29
C GLN A 225 19.08 -4.97 36.42
N VAL A 226 19.42 -4.28 35.34
CA VAL A 226 18.48 -3.99 34.26
C VAL A 226 18.25 -5.28 33.46
N VAL A 227 16.99 -5.64 33.20
CA VAL A 227 16.65 -6.88 32.48
C VAL A 227 15.84 -6.57 31.23
N LEU A 228 16.32 -7.03 30.07
CA LEU A 228 15.51 -7.14 28.87
C LEU A 228 14.88 -8.54 28.80
N LEU A 229 13.57 -8.62 29.01
CA LEU A 229 12.80 -9.84 28.78
C LEU A 229 12.30 -9.83 27.32
N ASP A 230 12.84 -10.72 26.50
CA ASP A 230 12.60 -10.76 25.04
C ASP A 230 11.83 -12.02 24.63
N PHE A 231 10.64 -11.84 24.06
CA PHE A 231 9.78 -12.90 23.55
C PHE A 231 9.93 -13.01 22.04
N TRP A 232 10.52 -14.11 21.58
CA TRP A 232 11.00 -14.29 20.21
C TRP A 232 10.85 -15.75 19.73
N ALA A 233 11.22 -16.04 18.48
CA ALA A 233 11.36 -17.40 17.98
C ALA A 233 12.25 -17.43 16.72
N THR A 234 12.85 -18.57 16.39
CA THR A 234 13.67 -18.73 15.17
C THR A 234 12.83 -18.62 13.89
N TRP A 235 11.56 -19.03 13.95
CA TRP A 235 10.62 -18.95 12.84
C TRP A 235 10.04 -17.55 12.59
N CYS A 236 10.44 -16.54 13.37
CA CYS A 236 9.90 -15.18 13.33
C CYS A 236 10.88 -14.20 12.64
N PRO A 237 10.70 -13.85 11.35
CA PRO A 237 11.61 -12.96 10.62
C PRO A 237 11.88 -11.60 11.29
N PRO A 238 10.88 -10.86 11.83
CA PRO A 238 11.17 -9.60 12.53
C PRO A 238 11.86 -9.80 13.88
N CYS A 239 11.80 -10.99 14.49
CA CYS A 239 12.63 -11.34 15.64
C CYS A 239 14.08 -11.53 15.19
N ILE A 240 14.30 -12.33 14.14
CA ILE A 240 15.62 -12.61 13.57
C ILE A 240 16.32 -11.33 13.08
N ALA A 241 15.58 -10.42 12.44
CA ALA A 241 16.12 -9.14 11.97
C ALA A 241 16.58 -8.21 13.10
N GLU A 242 16.13 -8.43 14.33
CA GLU A 242 16.48 -7.61 15.50
C GLU A 242 17.66 -8.19 16.30
N ILE A 243 18.00 -9.47 16.10
CA ILE A 243 19.14 -10.15 16.76
C ILE A 243 20.46 -9.36 16.68
N PRO A 244 20.85 -8.74 15.54
CA PRO A 244 22.07 -7.91 15.50
C PRO A 244 22.07 -6.74 16.49
N ASN A 245 20.93 -6.06 16.66
CA ASN A 245 20.78 -4.94 17.59
C ASN A 245 20.81 -5.43 19.05
N ILE A 246 20.19 -6.58 19.32
CA ILE A 246 20.20 -7.23 20.64
C ILE A 246 21.62 -7.69 21.01
N LYS A 247 22.36 -8.32 20.09
CA LYS A 247 23.77 -8.72 20.29
C LYS A 247 24.65 -7.51 20.62
N LYS A 248 24.61 -6.45 19.79
CA LYS A 248 25.34 -5.20 20.02
C LYS A 248 25.02 -4.60 21.41
N THR A 249 23.74 -4.53 21.76
CA THR A 249 23.29 -4.01 23.07
C THR A 249 23.83 -4.88 24.22
N TYR A 250 23.80 -6.20 24.09
CA TYR A 250 24.34 -7.09 25.12
C TYR A 250 25.85 -6.95 25.26
N GLU A 251 26.60 -6.90 24.17
CA GLU A 251 28.05 -6.73 24.16
C GLU A 251 28.46 -5.42 24.85
N ASN A 252 27.72 -4.33 24.63
CA ASN A 252 27.99 -3.02 25.22
C ASN A 252 27.66 -2.93 26.72
N TYR A 253 26.64 -3.65 27.22
CA TYR A 253 26.10 -3.43 28.57
C TYR A 253 26.15 -4.62 29.53
N LYS A 254 26.39 -5.87 29.09
CA LYS A 254 26.38 -7.07 29.95
C LYS A 254 27.21 -6.96 31.24
N ASP A 255 28.36 -6.29 31.18
CA ASP A 255 29.28 -6.11 32.31
C ASP A 255 28.88 -4.93 33.23
N GLN A 256 27.78 -4.24 32.92
CA GLN A 256 27.27 -3.03 33.58
C GLN A 256 25.96 -3.27 34.35
N LYS A 257 25.79 -4.47 34.95
CA LYS A 257 24.54 -4.92 35.58
C LYS A 257 23.34 -4.93 34.61
N PHE A 258 23.54 -5.47 33.41
CA PHE A 258 22.47 -5.68 32.42
C PHE A 258 22.39 -7.16 32.01
N GLN A 259 21.18 -7.70 31.94
CA GLN A 259 20.92 -9.06 31.49
C GLN A 259 19.82 -9.10 30.44
N ILE A 260 19.95 -10.01 29.47
CA ILE A 260 18.86 -10.41 28.56
C ILE A 260 18.35 -11.79 28.97
N ILE A 261 17.03 -11.98 28.96
CA ILE A 261 16.37 -13.28 29.11
C ILE A 261 15.49 -13.51 27.88
N GLY A 262 15.92 -14.45 27.03
CA GLY A 262 15.19 -14.82 25.82
C GLY A 262 14.14 -15.90 26.09
N ILE A 263 12.87 -15.54 25.99
CA ILE A 263 11.72 -16.46 26.04
C ILE A 263 11.38 -16.87 24.61
N SER A 264 11.79 -18.08 24.21
CA SER A 264 11.51 -18.61 22.88
C SER A 264 10.14 -19.28 22.81
N LEU A 265 9.38 -18.94 21.76
CA LEU A 265 8.12 -19.58 21.35
C LEU A 265 8.35 -20.54 20.16
N ASP A 266 9.55 -21.10 20.03
CA ASP A 266 9.83 -22.15 19.03
C ASP A 266 9.02 -23.42 19.29
N ARG A 267 8.73 -24.18 18.23
CA ARG A 267 7.90 -25.40 18.33
C ARG A 267 8.67 -26.62 18.87
N SER A 268 9.99 -26.58 18.82
CA SER A 268 10.91 -27.60 19.34
C SER A 268 12.22 -26.95 19.78
N LYS A 269 13.01 -27.65 20.59
CA LYS A 269 14.32 -27.17 21.07
C LYS A 269 15.38 -27.15 19.97
N ASP A 270 15.43 -28.18 19.14
CA ASP A 270 16.48 -28.38 18.14
C ASP A 270 16.76 -27.16 17.24
N PRO A 271 15.77 -26.49 16.60
CA PRO A 271 16.03 -25.29 15.81
C PRO A 271 16.46 -24.09 16.66
N LEU A 272 15.91 -23.96 17.88
CA LEU A 272 16.28 -22.91 18.83
C LEU A 272 17.73 -23.05 19.29
N GLU A 273 18.13 -24.25 19.72
CA GLU A 273 19.49 -24.57 20.17
C GLU A 273 20.50 -24.45 19.01
N ALA A 274 20.15 -24.92 17.81
CA ALA A 274 20.97 -24.75 16.61
C ALA A 274 21.15 -23.27 16.23
N TYR A 275 20.10 -22.44 16.33
CA TYR A 275 20.18 -21.01 16.05
C TYR A 275 20.98 -20.24 17.11
N ILE A 276 20.77 -20.54 18.40
CA ILE A 276 21.55 -19.98 19.52
C ILE A 276 23.04 -20.29 19.33
N ALA A 277 23.39 -21.53 18.95
CA ALA A 277 24.76 -21.94 18.70
C ALA A 277 25.35 -21.25 17.45
N LYS A 278 24.58 -21.13 16.36
CA LYS A 278 25.01 -20.49 15.11
C LYS A 278 25.28 -18.99 15.26
N GLU A 279 24.39 -18.28 15.95
CA GLU A 279 24.49 -16.82 16.12
C GLU A 279 25.22 -16.42 17.41
N GLU A 280 25.75 -17.38 18.17
CA GLU A 280 26.50 -17.16 19.42
C GLU A 280 25.72 -16.34 20.46
N LEU A 281 24.44 -16.66 20.66
CA LEU A 281 23.57 -15.93 21.60
C LEU A 281 23.94 -16.25 23.06
N GLY A 282 24.82 -15.43 23.63
CA GLY A 282 25.47 -15.66 24.92
C GLY A 282 24.65 -15.38 26.17
N TRP A 283 23.37 -15.01 26.05
CA TRP A 283 22.47 -14.76 27.18
C TRP A 283 21.66 -15.99 27.57
N VAL A 284 20.78 -15.87 28.58
CA VAL A 284 19.98 -16.99 29.08
C VAL A 284 18.71 -17.14 28.24
N HIS A 285 18.38 -18.38 27.88
CA HIS A 285 17.22 -18.72 27.07
C HIS A 285 16.32 -19.75 27.76
N TYR A 286 15.01 -19.53 27.71
CA TYR A 286 13.97 -20.47 28.11
C TYR A 286 13.09 -20.81 26.90
N TRP A 287 12.69 -22.08 26.79
CA TRP A 287 11.79 -22.56 25.74
C TRP A 287 10.37 -22.70 26.31
N ASP A 288 9.48 -21.77 25.93
CA ASP A 288 8.15 -21.60 26.50
C ASP A 288 7.09 -22.43 25.76
N ASN A 289 7.37 -23.73 25.61
CA ASN A 289 6.60 -24.67 24.80
C ASN A 289 5.13 -24.85 25.19
N ILE A 290 4.77 -24.50 26.43
CA ILE A 290 3.40 -24.52 26.98
C ILE A 290 2.83 -23.12 27.24
N GLY A 291 3.53 -22.07 26.80
CA GLY A 291 3.14 -20.67 27.00
C GLY A 291 3.10 -20.23 28.47
N LYS A 292 3.91 -20.81 29.36
CA LYS A 292 3.91 -20.52 30.79
C LYS A 292 4.27 -19.05 31.07
N VAL A 293 5.29 -18.51 30.39
CA VAL A 293 5.77 -17.14 30.63
C VAL A 293 5.10 -16.14 29.68
N SER A 294 4.86 -16.51 28.43
CA SER A 294 4.15 -15.69 27.45
C SER A 294 2.70 -15.41 27.83
N ASN A 295 1.95 -16.40 28.36
CA ASN A 295 0.60 -16.16 28.88
C ASN A 295 0.60 -15.30 30.14
N LEU A 296 1.60 -15.46 31.02
CA LEU A 296 1.75 -14.63 32.24
C LEU A 296 1.90 -13.14 31.89
N TYR A 297 2.70 -12.84 30.86
CA TYR A 297 2.91 -11.49 30.31
C TYR A 297 1.87 -11.07 29.26
N LYS A 298 0.88 -11.93 28.96
CA LYS A 298 -0.18 -11.72 27.95
C LYS A 298 0.37 -11.38 26.55
N VAL A 299 1.45 -12.03 26.16
CA VAL A 299 2.10 -11.83 24.85
C VAL A 299 1.26 -12.47 23.74
N GLN A 300 0.59 -11.63 22.94
CA GLN A 300 -0.29 -12.06 21.84
C GLN A 300 0.43 -12.16 20.48
N ALA A 301 1.61 -11.55 20.35
CA ALA A 301 2.42 -11.54 19.13
C ALA A 301 3.90 -11.37 19.49
N ILE A 302 4.78 -11.88 18.63
CA ILE A 302 6.24 -11.71 18.73
C ILE A 302 6.80 -11.01 17.46
N PRO A 303 7.91 -10.25 17.57
CA PRO A 303 8.72 -10.03 18.76
C PRO A 303 8.04 -9.09 19.78
N SER A 304 8.12 -9.41 21.06
CA SER A 304 7.63 -8.56 22.16
C SER A 304 8.72 -8.42 23.23
N THR A 305 8.95 -7.22 23.76
CA THR A 305 10.00 -6.98 24.77
C THR A 305 9.49 -6.16 25.95
N PHE A 306 10.04 -6.45 27.12
CA PHE A 306 9.85 -5.66 28.34
C PHE A 306 11.23 -5.32 28.90
N LEU A 307 11.54 -4.03 29.01
CA LEU A 307 12.74 -3.53 29.66
C LEU A 307 12.40 -3.19 31.12
N ILE A 308 13.08 -3.86 32.04
CA ILE A 308 12.81 -3.88 33.48
C ILE A 308 14.01 -3.27 34.19
N ASP A 309 13.80 -2.44 35.20
CA ASP A 309 14.90 -1.87 36.01
C ASP A 309 15.34 -2.76 37.18
N GLY A 310 16.39 -2.34 37.89
CA GLY A 310 16.94 -3.08 39.04
C GLY A 310 15.98 -3.26 40.21
N GLU A 311 14.91 -2.46 40.31
CA GLU A 311 13.86 -2.64 41.33
C GLU A 311 12.82 -3.67 40.88
N GLY A 312 12.82 -4.06 39.60
CA GLY A 312 11.88 -4.99 39.00
C GLY A 312 10.65 -4.31 38.40
N VAL A 313 10.69 -3.00 38.10
CA VAL A 313 9.59 -2.27 37.45
C VAL A 313 9.77 -2.30 35.93
N ILE A 314 8.69 -2.52 35.17
CA ILE A 314 8.69 -2.44 33.71
C ILE A 314 8.71 -0.96 33.30
N ARG A 315 9.71 -0.57 32.52
CA ARG A 315 10.02 0.83 32.18
C ARG A 315 9.70 1.20 30.74
N LYS A 316 10.00 0.30 29.80
CA LYS A 316 9.69 0.45 28.36
C LYS A 316 9.32 -0.91 27.77
N THR A 317 8.57 -0.94 26.68
CA THR A 317 8.14 -2.18 26.01
C THR A 317 8.22 -2.07 24.49
N ASN A 318 8.40 -3.20 23.79
CA ASN A 318 8.44 -3.29 22.32
C ASN A 318 9.55 -2.43 21.68
N LEU A 319 10.71 -2.37 22.33
CA LEU A 319 11.90 -1.68 21.85
C LEU A 319 12.59 -2.45 20.70
N ARG A 320 12.96 -1.75 19.62
CA ARG A 320 13.66 -2.31 18.45
C ARG A 320 14.71 -1.32 17.91
N GLY A 321 15.72 -1.82 17.20
CA GLY A 321 16.75 -0.99 16.59
C GLY A 321 17.53 -0.17 17.62
N TYR A 322 17.98 1.03 17.22
CA TYR A 322 18.69 1.95 18.11
C TYR A 322 17.90 2.27 19.40
N ARG A 323 16.55 2.25 19.36
CA ARG A 323 15.70 2.56 20.53
C ARG A 323 15.90 1.56 21.65
N LEU A 324 16.23 0.31 21.33
CA LEU A 324 16.59 -0.70 22.33
C LEU A 324 17.90 -0.32 23.04
N GLU A 325 18.96 -0.09 22.25
CA GLU A 325 20.28 0.25 22.79
C GLU A 325 20.25 1.52 23.64
N THR A 326 19.60 2.59 23.16
CA THR A 326 19.43 3.85 23.90
C THR A 326 18.68 3.65 25.22
N ALA A 327 17.56 2.92 25.20
CA ALA A 327 16.77 2.66 26.40
C ALA A 327 17.51 1.80 27.43
N VAL A 328 18.31 0.83 26.98
CA VAL A 328 19.19 0.06 27.88
C VAL A 328 20.28 0.97 28.47
N ALA A 329 20.93 1.81 27.65
CA ALA A 329 21.96 2.75 28.10
C ALA A 329 21.47 3.70 29.20
N GLU A 330 20.33 4.37 28.96
CA GLU A 330 19.66 5.25 29.92
C GLU A 330 19.41 4.52 31.26
N LEU A 331 18.82 3.33 31.19
CA LEU A 331 18.36 2.62 32.37
C LEU A 331 19.51 1.95 33.15
N VAL A 332 20.56 1.52 32.45
CA VAL A 332 21.81 1.05 33.05
C VAL A 332 22.51 2.19 33.76
N ALA A 333 22.62 3.37 33.15
CA ALA A 333 23.19 4.55 33.79
C ALA A 333 22.39 4.97 35.04
N GLU A 334 21.05 4.98 34.97
CA GLU A 334 20.17 5.21 36.13
C GLU A 334 20.43 4.17 37.24
N ASN A 335 20.48 2.88 36.90
CA ASN A 335 20.67 1.79 37.83
C ASN A 335 22.07 1.78 38.49
N LEU A 336 23.10 2.28 37.79
CA LEU A 336 24.45 2.45 38.31
C LEU A 336 24.61 3.72 39.17
N ALA A 337 23.81 4.76 38.93
CA ALA A 337 23.82 6.00 39.70
C ALA A 337 23.11 5.89 41.07
N LYS A 338 22.28 4.86 41.28
CA LYS A 338 21.63 4.59 42.58
C LYS A 338 22.69 4.15 43.62
N PRO A 339 22.77 4.77 44.81
CA PRO A 339 23.71 4.37 45.84
C PRO A 339 23.51 2.91 46.26
N THR A 340 24.59 2.12 46.27
CA THR A 340 24.56 0.71 46.70
C THR A 340 24.56 0.61 48.22
N ASP A 341 23.39 0.72 48.84
CA ASP A 341 23.16 0.22 50.19
C ASP A 341 22.75 -1.26 50.17
N THR A 342 23.19 -2.00 51.19
CA THR A 342 23.18 -3.48 51.29
C THR A 342 22.46 -3.89 52.59
N PRO A 343 22.03 -5.15 52.79
CA PRO A 343 21.07 -5.95 52.03
C PRO A 343 19.81 -6.30 52.86
N THR A 344 18.83 -6.96 52.23
CA THR A 344 17.80 -7.87 52.81
C THR A 344 17.07 -7.47 54.10
N LYS A 345 15.75 -7.25 53.97
CA LYS A 345 14.82 -7.59 55.07
C LYS A 345 13.76 -8.57 54.58
N THR A 346 13.70 -9.70 55.25
CA THR A 346 12.71 -10.76 55.08
C THR A 346 11.29 -10.25 55.31
N LEU A 347 10.33 -10.78 54.55
CA LEU A 347 8.91 -10.74 54.86
C LEU A 347 8.41 -12.19 54.90
N GLU A 348 8.41 -12.78 56.10
CA GLU A 348 7.64 -13.97 56.41
C GLU A 348 6.21 -13.56 56.80
N ASP A 349 5.25 -14.38 56.35
CA ASP A 349 3.91 -14.67 56.91
C ASP A 349 2.97 -13.52 57.34
N GLY A 350 1.66 -13.71 57.12
CA GLY A 350 0.67 -12.71 57.46
C GLY A 350 -0.72 -12.91 56.85
N SER A 351 -1.26 -14.12 56.91
CA SER A 351 -2.68 -14.37 56.59
C SER A 351 -3.63 -13.37 57.28
N ARG A 352 -4.49 -12.71 56.49
CA ARG A 352 -5.86 -12.37 56.94
C ARG A 352 -6.84 -12.13 55.80
N SER A 353 -7.62 -13.18 55.53
CA SER A 353 -8.94 -13.06 54.91
C SER A 353 -9.86 -12.18 55.77
N GLN A 354 -10.49 -11.18 55.15
CA GLN A 354 -11.81 -10.67 55.53
C GLN A 354 -12.60 -10.34 54.25
N SER A 355 -13.89 -10.62 54.26
CA SER A 355 -14.75 -10.66 53.09
C SER A 355 -16.08 -9.91 53.34
N ILE A 356 -16.81 -9.66 52.23
CA ILE A 356 -18.20 -9.16 52.14
C ILE A 356 -18.50 -7.75 52.75
N PRO A 357 -19.54 -7.01 52.29
CA PRO A 357 -20.58 -7.39 51.32
C PRO A 357 -20.79 -6.45 50.12
N ALA A 358 -21.33 -7.03 49.03
CA ALA A 358 -22.01 -6.29 47.98
C ALA A 358 -23.48 -6.06 48.36
N THR A 359 -23.97 -4.81 48.30
CA THR A 359 -25.26 -4.39 47.70
C THR A 359 -25.59 -2.92 47.98
N LYS A 360 -25.72 -2.11 46.92
CA LYS A 360 -27.01 -1.44 46.62
C LYS A 360 -27.07 -0.95 45.18
N ILE A 361 -28.31 -0.89 44.68
CA ILE A 361 -28.70 -0.71 43.28
C ILE A 361 -29.37 0.68 43.12
N LEU A 362 -29.43 1.18 41.87
CA LEU A 362 -30.01 2.46 41.39
C LEU A 362 -29.15 3.71 41.72
N LYS A 363 -28.92 4.65 40.80
CA LYS A 363 -29.77 5.12 39.68
C LYS A 363 -28.96 5.48 38.42
N GLN A 364 -29.56 5.33 37.23
CA GLN A 364 -29.14 6.05 36.03
C GLN A 364 -29.72 7.47 36.07
N GLU A 365 -28.93 8.48 35.69
CA GLU A 365 -29.44 9.72 35.10
C GLU A 365 -28.60 10.06 33.86
N THR A 366 -29.29 10.49 32.80
CA THR A 366 -28.79 10.58 31.41
C THR A 366 -28.56 12.03 31.00
N THR A 367 -27.41 12.34 30.37
CA THR A 367 -27.23 13.51 29.47
C THR A 367 -25.92 13.33 28.67
N PRO A 368 -25.68 14.05 27.55
CA PRO A 368 -25.79 13.37 26.27
C PRO A 368 -24.48 13.21 25.50
N GLU A 369 -24.59 12.31 24.53
CA GLU A 369 -23.72 12.02 23.40
C GLU A 369 -22.88 13.21 22.88
N LYS A 370 -21.56 13.00 22.85
CA LYS A 370 -20.62 13.73 22.00
C LYS A 370 -19.95 12.72 21.10
N GLU A 371 -19.99 12.99 19.80
CA GLU A 371 -19.69 12.04 18.72
C GLU A 371 -18.35 11.33 18.91
N ALA A 372 -18.41 10.03 19.21
CA ALA A 372 -17.23 9.18 19.20
C ALA A 372 -16.89 8.83 17.75
N SER A 373 -15.71 9.26 17.30
CA SER A 373 -15.13 8.85 16.02
C SER A 373 -15.11 7.32 15.91
N GLN A 374 -15.93 6.75 15.01
CA GLN A 374 -16.03 5.31 14.86
C GLN A 374 -14.71 4.73 14.31
N LYS A 375 -14.00 3.97 15.15
CA LYS A 375 -13.00 3.01 14.66
C LYS A 375 -13.76 1.89 13.93
N PRO A 376 -13.27 1.40 12.78
CA PRO A 376 -13.90 0.26 12.11
C PRO A 376 -13.86 -0.97 13.03
N LEU A 377 -15.03 -1.56 13.25
CA LEU A 377 -15.18 -2.79 14.03
C LEU A 377 -14.47 -3.94 13.31
N ARG A 378 -13.63 -4.67 14.05
CA ARG A 378 -13.09 -5.97 13.61
C ARG A 378 -14.18 -7.01 13.84
N THR A 379 -14.75 -7.55 12.77
CA THR A 379 -15.76 -8.62 12.81
C THR A 379 -15.12 -9.95 13.16
N ASP A 380 -15.79 -10.75 14.00
CA ASP A 380 -15.40 -12.14 14.27
C ASP A 380 -15.75 -13.01 13.04
N PRO A 381 -14.84 -13.84 12.51
CA PRO A 381 -15.17 -14.80 11.44
C PRO A 381 -16.41 -15.66 11.72
N SER A 382 -16.71 -15.96 12.99
CA SER A 382 -17.91 -16.72 13.38
C SER A 382 -19.22 -16.07 12.93
N GLU A 383 -19.25 -14.74 12.75
CA GLU A 383 -20.40 -13.99 12.24
C GLU A 383 -20.80 -14.37 10.80
N TRP A 384 -19.93 -15.05 10.05
CA TRP A 384 -20.24 -15.51 8.69
C TRP A 384 -21.00 -16.82 8.64
N ILE A 385 -21.06 -17.58 9.73
CA ILE A 385 -21.72 -18.90 9.77
C ILE A 385 -23.23 -18.75 9.50
N GLY A 386 -23.75 -19.58 8.60
CA GLY A 386 -25.13 -19.55 8.12
C GLY A 386 -25.43 -18.48 7.06
N LYS A 387 -24.45 -17.65 6.67
CA LYS A 387 -24.62 -16.63 5.61
C LYS A 387 -24.13 -17.17 4.26
N PRO A 388 -24.67 -16.68 3.13
CA PRO A 388 -24.10 -16.95 1.83
C PRO A 388 -22.67 -16.41 1.71
N ALA A 389 -21.80 -17.18 1.07
CA ALA A 389 -20.45 -16.77 0.73
C ALA A 389 -20.49 -15.71 -0.39
N PRO A 390 -19.91 -14.51 -0.19
CA PRO A 390 -19.84 -13.48 -1.24
C PRO A 390 -19.15 -14.01 -2.51
N ASP A 391 -19.80 -13.88 -3.67
CA ASP A 391 -19.17 -14.25 -4.94
C ASP A 391 -18.03 -13.29 -5.29
N PHE A 392 -17.01 -13.82 -5.95
CA PHE A 392 -15.92 -13.05 -6.54
C PHE A 392 -15.57 -13.65 -7.90
N GLN A 393 -14.94 -12.85 -8.76
CA GLN A 393 -14.36 -13.29 -10.03
C GLN A 393 -12.95 -12.71 -10.10
N VAL A 394 -11.96 -13.59 -10.25
CA VAL A 394 -10.53 -13.26 -10.25
C VAL A 394 -9.81 -14.12 -11.30
N THR A 395 -8.59 -13.76 -11.65
CA THR A 395 -7.71 -14.61 -12.49
C THR A 395 -6.78 -15.41 -11.59
N ASP A 396 -6.74 -16.73 -11.72
CA ASP A 396 -5.87 -17.60 -10.92
C ASP A 396 -4.39 -17.54 -11.37
N LEU A 397 -3.49 -18.21 -10.64
CA LEU A 397 -2.05 -18.25 -10.98
C LEU A 397 -1.70 -18.96 -12.31
N LYS A 398 -2.66 -19.56 -13.00
CA LYS A 398 -2.48 -20.14 -14.35
C LYS A 398 -3.02 -19.22 -15.45
N GLY A 399 -3.65 -18.10 -15.09
CA GLY A 399 -4.34 -17.22 -16.03
C GLY A 399 -5.79 -17.65 -16.33
N GLU A 400 -6.36 -18.59 -15.58
CA GLU A 400 -7.73 -19.06 -15.77
C GLU A 400 -8.71 -18.14 -14.99
N GLU A 401 -9.88 -17.84 -15.55
CA GLU A 401 -10.93 -17.14 -14.81
C GLU A 401 -11.52 -18.05 -13.72
N LEU A 402 -11.61 -17.52 -12.51
CA LEU A 402 -12.03 -18.21 -11.31
C LEU A 402 -13.19 -17.45 -10.67
N SER A 403 -14.38 -18.06 -10.60
CA SER A 403 -15.49 -17.53 -9.82
C SER A 403 -16.03 -18.52 -8.79
N LEU A 404 -16.37 -18.03 -7.59
CA LEU A 404 -16.82 -18.90 -6.50
C LEU A 404 -18.17 -19.57 -6.81
N LYS A 405 -19.04 -18.92 -7.59
CA LYS A 405 -20.29 -19.52 -8.09
C LYS A 405 -20.07 -20.74 -8.99
N ASP A 406 -18.93 -20.87 -9.66
CA ASP A 406 -18.67 -21.98 -10.59
C ASP A 406 -18.46 -23.31 -9.84
N TYR A 407 -18.24 -23.24 -8.52
CA TYR A 407 -18.16 -24.40 -7.62
C TYR A 407 -19.48 -24.76 -6.94
N ARG A 408 -20.62 -24.19 -7.35
CA ARG A 408 -21.93 -24.66 -6.87
C ARG A 408 -22.12 -26.14 -7.20
N GLY A 409 -22.74 -26.88 -6.27
CA GLY A 409 -22.77 -28.35 -6.30
C GLY A 409 -21.56 -29.02 -5.62
N GLN A 410 -20.51 -28.26 -5.28
CA GLN A 410 -19.31 -28.76 -4.60
C GLN A 410 -19.15 -28.12 -3.22
N VAL A 411 -18.55 -28.84 -2.28
CA VAL A 411 -18.08 -28.26 -1.01
C VAL A 411 -16.78 -27.51 -1.28
N VAL A 412 -16.64 -26.28 -0.79
CA VAL A 412 -15.46 -25.44 -1.03
C VAL A 412 -14.81 -25.06 0.29
N LEU A 413 -13.51 -25.31 0.41
CA LEU A 413 -12.66 -24.68 1.44
C LEU A 413 -11.99 -23.45 0.83
N LEU A 414 -12.40 -22.26 1.28
CA LEU A 414 -11.79 -20.99 0.92
C LEU A 414 -10.76 -20.63 1.99
N ASP A 415 -9.47 -20.73 1.64
CA ASP A 415 -8.35 -20.63 2.58
C ASP A 415 -7.55 -19.35 2.34
N PHE A 416 -7.53 -18.43 3.31
CA PHE A 416 -6.74 -17.20 3.29
C PHE A 416 -5.42 -17.42 4.02
N TRP A 417 -4.32 -17.43 3.28
CA TRP A 417 -2.99 -17.84 3.76
C TRP A 417 -1.86 -17.01 3.16
N ALA A 418 -0.61 -17.29 3.51
CA ALA A 418 0.58 -16.75 2.84
C ALA A 418 1.82 -17.60 3.13
N THR A 419 2.84 -17.56 2.28
CA THR A 419 4.09 -18.30 2.49
C THR A 419 4.88 -17.83 3.71
N TRP A 420 4.79 -16.54 4.05
CA TRP A 420 5.38 -15.96 5.27
C TRP A 420 4.56 -16.23 6.55
N CYS A 421 3.37 -16.84 6.45
CA CYS A 421 2.51 -17.15 7.58
C CYS A 421 2.86 -18.50 8.21
N GLY A 422 3.70 -18.50 9.24
CA GLY A 422 4.15 -19.72 9.94
C GLY A 422 3.04 -20.67 10.44
N PRO A 423 1.87 -20.19 10.92
CA PRO A 423 0.72 -21.06 11.22
C PRO A 423 0.06 -21.64 9.96
N CYS A 424 -0.14 -20.84 8.91
CA CYS A 424 -0.71 -21.31 7.64
C CYS A 424 0.12 -22.46 7.04
N ILE A 425 1.44 -22.30 7.01
CA ILE A 425 2.39 -23.34 6.54
C ILE A 425 2.34 -24.60 7.43
N ALA A 426 1.97 -24.48 8.71
CA ALA A 426 1.82 -25.62 9.61
C ALA A 426 0.53 -26.42 9.38
N GLU A 427 -0.52 -25.76 8.90
CA GLU A 427 -1.80 -26.40 8.55
C GLU A 427 -1.75 -27.06 7.17
N MET A 428 -0.91 -26.55 6.26
CA MET A 428 -0.77 -27.01 4.87
C MET A 428 -0.66 -28.54 4.68
N PRO A 429 0.10 -29.33 5.49
CA PRO A 429 0.14 -30.78 5.36
C PRO A 429 -1.22 -31.46 5.64
N LYS A 430 -2.02 -30.92 6.57
CA LYS A 430 -3.39 -31.41 6.86
C LYS A 430 -4.36 -31.02 5.77
N VAL A 431 -4.26 -29.79 5.26
CA VAL A 431 -5.05 -29.28 4.13
C VAL A 431 -4.82 -30.15 2.90
N LYS A 432 -3.55 -30.42 2.57
CA LYS A 432 -3.15 -31.33 1.47
C LYS A 432 -3.69 -32.76 1.65
N LYS A 433 -3.57 -33.33 2.85
CA LYS A 433 -4.14 -34.66 3.18
C LYS A 433 -5.67 -34.69 2.94
N THR A 434 -6.36 -33.63 3.36
CA THR A 434 -7.82 -33.50 3.19
C THR A 434 -8.20 -33.38 1.71
N TYR A 435 -7.47 -32.59 0.92
CA TYR A 435 -7.67 -32.49 -0.53
C TYR A 435 -7.47 -33.83 -1.24
N GLU A 436 -6.34 -34.51 -1.00
CA GLU A 436 -6.05 -35.79 -1.64
C GLU A 436 -7.11 -36.87 -1.33
N LYS A 437 -7.70 -36.83 -0.13
CA LYS A 437 -8.78 -37.72 0.30
C LYS A 437 -10.13 -37.42 -0.36
N HIS A 438 -10.46 -36.14 -0.57
CA HIS A 438 -11.82 -35.71 -0.94
C HIS A 438 -11.97 -35.08 -2.34
N LYS A 439 -10.90 -34.75 -3.06
CA LYS A 439 -10.94 -34.05 -4.37
C LYS A 439 -11.81 -34.71 -5.46
N ASN A 440 -12.03 -36.02 -5.38
CA ASN A 440 -12.90 -36.77 -6.30
C ASN A 440 -14.37 -36.85 -5.84
N GLN A 441 -14.74 -36.17 -4.75
CA GLN A 441 -16.04 -36.27 -4.08
C GLN A 441 -16.80 -34.94 -4.08
N LYS A 442 -16.72 -34.16 -5.18
CA LYS A 442 -17.28 -32.80 -5.30
C LYS A 442 -16.77 -31.88 -4.17
N PHE A 443 -15.45 -31.85 -3.97
CA PHE A 443 -14.77 -31.00 -3.00
C PHE A 443 -13.61 -30.25 -3.67
N GLN A 444 -13.54 -28.94 -3.44
CA GLN A 444 -12.49 -28.08 -3.94
C GLN A 444 -11.86 -27.23 -2.82
N ILE A 445 -10.58 -26.90 -2.97
CA ILE A 445 -9.91 -25.85 -2.20
C ILE A 445 -9.62 -24.67 -3.12
N ILE A 446 -9.86 -23.46 -2.64
CA ILE A 446 -9.43 -22.20 -3.28
C ILE A 446 -8.51 -21.48 -2.30
N GLY A 447 -7.22 -21.41 -2.63
CA GLY A 447 -6.22 -20.76 -1.79
C GLY A 447 -6.02 -19.29 -2.16
N ILE A 448 -6.53 -18.38 -1.33
CA ILE A 448 -6.36 -16.93 -1.44
C ILE A 448 -5.05 -16.53 -0.73
N SER A 449 -3.99 -16.28 -1.50
CA SER A 449 -2.70 -15.87 -0.96
C SER A 449 -2.65 -14.37 -0.68
N LEU A 450 -2.17 -14.04 0.52
CA LEU A 450 -1.87 -12.70 1.01
C LEU A 450 -0.36 -12.37 0.95
N ASP A 451 0.42 -13.11 0.16
CA ASP A 451 1.85 -12.85 -0.06
C ASP A 451 2.12 -11.44 -0.59
N ARG A 452 3.36 -10.96 -0.39
CA ARG A 452 3.76 -9.59 -0.79
C ARG A 452 4.11 -9.48 -2.28
N SER A 453 4.18 -10.62 -2.96
CA SER A 453 4.58 -10.79 -4.36
C SER A 453 4.22 -12.22 -4.78
N GLU A 454 3.97 -12.46 -6.05
CA GLU A 454 3.64 -13.79 -6.59
C GLU A 454 4.80 -14.81 -6.49
N ALA A 455 6.05 -14.38 -6.68
CA ALA A 455 7.17 -15.32 -6.86
C ALA A 455 7.42 -16.28 -5.66
N PRO A 456 7.39 -15.85 -4.38
CA PRO A 456 7.44 -16.76 -3.24
C PRO A 456 6.27 -17.75 -3.19
N LEU A 457 5.08 -17.30 -3.56
CA LEU A 457 3.85 -18.12 -3.60
C LEU A 457 3.97 -19.22 -4.66
N ALA A 458 4.32 -18.86 -5.90
CA ALA A 458 4.53 -19.81 -6.99
C ALA A 458 5.61 -20.85 -6.65
N ALA A 459 6.76 -20.40 -6.13
CA ALA A 459 7.85 -21.28 -5.72
C ALA A 459 7.45 -22.25 -4.57
N TYR A 460 6.58 -21.81 -3.65
CA TYR A 460 6.06 -22.67 -2.59
C TYR A 460 5.04 -23.69 -3.11
N ILE A 461 4.14 -23.27 -4.00
CA ILE A 461 3.14 -24.14 -4.65
C ILE A 461 3.83 -25.25 -5.45
N GLU A 462 4.84 -24.91 -6.24
CA GLU A 462 5.64 -25.87 -7.00
C GLU A 462 6.38 -26.85 -6.07
N LYS A 463 7.12 -26.31 -5.08
CA LYS A 463 7.91 -27.10 -4.13
C LYS A 463 7.07 -28.10 -3.34
N GLU A 464 5.92 -27.67 -2.82
CA GLU A 464 5.05 -28.52 -2.00
C GLU A 464 4.03 -29.31 -2.84
N GLY A 465 3.98 -29.10 -4.16
CA GLY A 465 3.04 -29.77 -5.06
C GLY A 465 1.59 -29.54 -4.67
N LEU A 466 1.20 -28.28 -4.48
CA LEU A 466 -0.18 -27.89 -4.18
C LEU A 466 -0.97 -27.88 -5.50
N SER A 467 -1.95 -28.78 -5.62
CA SER A 467 -2.62 -29.10 -6.90
C SER A 467 -4.03 -28.52 -7.03
N TRP A 468 -4.49 -27.76 -6.04
CA TRP A 468 -5.74 -27.00 -6.08
C TRP A 468 -5.53 -25.60 -6.66
N VAL A 469 -6.61 -24.84 -6.80
CA VAL A 469 -6.56 -23.50 -7.39
C VAL A 469 -6.03 -22.48 -6.37
N HIS A 470 -5.16 -21.59 -6.84
CA HIS A 470 -4.55 -20.53 -6.05
C HIS A 470 -4.76 -19.19 -6.75
N TYR A 471 -5.11 -18.17 -5.98
CA TYR A 471 -5.20 -16.78 -6.40
C TYR A 471 -4.29 -15.93 -5.51
N TRP A 472 -3.57 -14.96 -6.10
CA TRP A 472 -2.78 -13.98 -5.35
C TRP A 472 -3.57 -12.67 -5.20
N ASP A 473 -4.04 -12.41 -3.98
CA ASP A 473 -4.85 -11.25 -3.64
C ASP A 473 -3.97 -10.02 -3.38
N GLU A 474 -3.30 -9.53 -4.44
CA GLU A 474 -2.41 -8.37 -4.40
C GLU A 474 -3.15 -7.13 -3.85
N SER A 475 -4.27 -6.77 -4.50
CA SER A 475 -5.15 -5.63 -4.17
C SER A 475 -5.84 -5.75 -2.81
N ARG A 476 -5.91 -6.97 -2.25
CA ARG A 476 -6.64 -7.31 -1.01
C ARG A 476 -8.17 -7.28 -1.15
N ASP A 477 -8.69 -7.35 -2.37
CA ASP A 477 -10.11 -7.20 -2.66
C ASP A 477 -10.92 -8.38 -2.10
N VAL A 478 -10.48 -9.62 -2.32
CA VAL A 478 -11.17 -10.82 -1.81
C VAL A 478 -11.06 -10.88 -0.28
N ARG A 479 -9.89 -10.54 0.27
CA ARG A 479 -9.70 -10.34 1.71
C ARG A 479 -10.67 -9.32 2.30
N ASN A 480 -10.83 -8.16 1.67
CA ASN A 480 -11.65 -7.08 2.19
C ASN A 480 -13.14 -7.44 2.10
N LEU A 481 -13.56 -8.10 1.01
CA LEU A 481 -14.91 -8.65 0.81
C LEU A 481 -15.31 -9.60 1.94
N TYR A 482 -14.42 -10.51 2.33
CA TYR A 482 -14.61 -11.45 3.45
C TYR A 482 -14.22 -10.86 4.83
N LYS A 483 -13.81 -9.59 4.89
CA LYS A 483 -13.37 -8.88 6.11
C LYS A 483 -12.23 -9.60 6.86
N VAL A 484 -11.28 -10.19 6.14
CA VAL A 484 -10.16 -10.98 6.69
C VAL A 484 -9.04 -10.07 7.18
N TRP A 485 -8.97 -9.85 8.49
CA TRP A 485 -7.95 -8.99 9.11
C TRP A 485 -6.73 -9.74 9.68
N GLY A 486 -6.75 -11.07 9.67
CA GLY A 486 -5.65 -11.94 10.09
C GLY A 486 -5.63 -13.25 9.30
N ILE A 487 -4.48 -13.92 9.26
CA ILE A 487 -4.33 -15.24 8.64
C ILE A 487 -3.57 -16.21 9.57
N PRO A 488 -3.81 -17.53 9.48
CA PRO A 488 -4.76 -18.22 8.59
C PRO A 488 -6.21 -17.81 8.86
N THR A 489 -7.05 -17.74 7.83
CA THR A 489 -8.51 -17.69 7.99
C THR A 489 -9.13 -18.61 6.95
N ALA A 490 -9.94 -19.57 7.38
CA ALA A 490 -10.60 -20.50 6.46
C ALA A 490 -12.12 -20.44 6.60
N PHE A 491 -12.82 -20.50 5.47
CA PHE A 491 -14.28 -20.64 5.38
C PHE A 491 -14.60 -21.98 4.71
N LEU A 492 -15.45 -22.79 5.33
CA LEU A 492 -16.02 -23.98 4.72
C LEU A 492 -17.42 -23.65 4.21
N ILE A 493 -17.60 -23.81 2.91
CA ILE A 493 -18.79 -23.43 2.14
C ILE A 493 -19.42 -24.72 1.61
N ASP A 494 -20.73 -24.88 1.78
CA ASP A 494 -21.45 -26.02 1.23
C ASP A 494 -21.78 -25.86 -0.26
N SER A 495 -22.39 -26.89 -0.84
CA SER A 495 -22.74 -26.96 -2.25
C SER A 495 -23.89 -26.05 -2.69
N GLU A 496 -24.51 -25.32 -1.77
CA GLU A 496 -25.49 -24.25 -2.05
C GLU A 496 -24.84 -22.87 -1.97
N GLY A 497 -23.63 -22.78 -1.42
CA GLY A 497 -22.87 -21.55 -1.27
C GLY A 497 -23.00 -20.91 0.10
N ILE A 498 -23.48 -21.64 1.12
CA ILE A 498 -23.62 -21.14 2.48
C ILE A 498 -22.36 -21.49 3.30
N ILE A 499 -21.85 -20.52 4.06
CA ILE A 499 -20.72 -20.70 4.96
C ILE A 499 -21.18 -21.51 6.18
N GLN A 500 -20.69 -22.73 6.33
CA GLN A 500 -21.03 -23.61 7.44
C GLN A 500 -20.04 -23.51 8.61
N LYS A 501 -18.76 -23.20 8.35
CA LYS A 501 -17.73 -22.98 9.39
C LYS A 501 -16.76 -21.87 8.97
N ALA A 502 -16.27 -21.09 9.93
CA ALA A 502 -15.32 -19.99 9.71
C ALA A 502 -14.40 -19.83 10.93
N SER A 503 -13.08 -19.67 10.75
CA SER A 503 -12.12 -19.54 11.87
C SER A 503 -10.78 -18.90 11.45
N LEU A 504 -10.09 -18.26 12.40
CA LEU A 504 -8.74 -17.65 12.32
C LEU A 504 -7.57 -18.66 12.52
N GLY A 505 -7.81 -19.90 12.13
CA GLY A 505 -6.95 -21.07 12.37
C GLY A 505 -7.86 -22.28 12.32
N GLY A 506 -7.61 -23.19 11.37
CA GLY A 506 -8.63 -24.12 10.89
C GLY A 506 -9.38 -24.80 12.03
N PHE A 507 -10.72 -24.65 12.05
CA PHE A 507 -11.59 -25.68 12.65
C PHE A 507 -11.14 -27.04 12.10
N ASP A 508 -11.37 -28.16 12.78
CA ASP A 508 -10.86 -29.47 12.32
C ASP A 508 -11.28 -29.75 10.86
N VAL A 509 -10.37 -29.46 9.93
CA VAL A 509 -10.67 -29.34 8.49
C VAL A 509 -10.95 -30.72 7.94
N GLU A 510 -10.24 -31.74 8.42
CA GLU A 510 -10.44 -33.11 7.97
C GLU A 510 -11.82 -33.62 8.41
N SER A 511 -12.21 -33.41 9.67
CA SER A 511 -13.52 -33.83 10.17
C SER A 511 -14.66 -33.01 9.56
N ALA A 512 -14.50 -31.69 9.43
CA ALA A 512 -15.53 -30.80 8.91
C ALA A 512 -15.75 -30.93 7.40
N VAL A 513 -14.68 -31.10 6.61
CA VAL A 513 -14.81 -31.39 5.18
C VAL A 513 -15.46 -32.76 5.00
N ALA A 514 -15.04 -33.78 5.76
CA ALA A 514 -15.67 -35.11 5.67
C ALA A 514 -17.18 -35.06 5.94
N GLU A 515 -17.60 -34.40 7.02
CA GLU A 515 -19.01 -34.19 7.39
C GLU A 515 -19.83 -33.53 6.26
N LEU A 516 -19.31 -32.43 5.68
CA LEU A 516 -20.01 -31.72 4.61
C LEU A 516 -20.00 -32.46 3.27
N VAL A 517 -18.90 -33.17 2.96
CA VAL A 517 -18.77 -33.95 1.73
C VAL A 517 -19.70 -35.15 1.76
N GLU A 518 -19.79 -35.88 2.88
CA GLU A 518 -20.75 -36.97 3.08
C GLU A 518 -22.19 -36.46 2.87
N LYS A 519 -22.57 -35.38 3.56
CA LYS A 519 -23.86 -34.71 3.38
C LYS A 519 -24.13 -34.25 1.94
N ASN A 520 -23.11 -33.83 1.19
CA ASN A 520 -23.26 -33.41 -0.21
C ASN A 520 -23.39 -34.60 -1.19
N LEU A 521 -22.78 -35.74 -0.88
CA LEU A 521 -22.90 -36.98 -1.66
C LEU A 521 -24.26 -37.65 -1.46
N ASP A 522 -24.82 -37.58 -0.25
CA ASP A 522 -26.15 -38.10 0.08
C ASP A 522 -27.31 -37.26 -0.49
N ARG A 523 -27.04 -36.04 -0.98
CA ARG A 523 -28.06 -35.18 -1.60
C ARG A 523 -28.49 -35.75 -2.98
N PRO A 524 -29.79 -35.97 -3.23
CA PRO A 524 -30.26 -36.45 -4.53
C PRO A 524 -29.80 -35.56 -5.68
N ALA A 525 -29.34 -36.17 -6.78
CA ALA A 525 -28.76 -35.44 -7.92
C ALA A 525 -29.71 -34.43 -8.57
N ASP A 526 -31.02 -34.68 -8.49
CA ASP A 526 -32.08 -33.82 -9.04
C ASP A 526 -32.57 -32.73 -8.07
N THR A 527 -31.92 -32.56 -6.90
CA THR A 527 -32.25 -31.47 -5.96
C THR A 527 -31.82 -30.14 -6.58
N PRO A 528 -32.74 -29.20 -6.87
CA PRO A 528 -32.35 -27.90 -7.42
C PRO A 528 -31.45 -27.17 -6.43
N ILE A 529 -30.30 -26.70 -6.90
CA ILE A 529 -29.47 -25.79 -6.10
C ILE A 529 -30.25 -24.47 -6.01
N SER A 530 -30.78 -24.17 -4.83
CA SER A 530 -31.52 -22.93 -4.59
C SER A 530 -30.64 -21.73 -4.97
N PRO A 531 -31.17 -20.72 -5.70
CA PRO A 531 -30.45 -19.47 -5.87
C PRO A 531 -30.22 -18.87 -4.49
N VAL A 532 -28.97 -18.45 -4.24
CA VAL A 532 -28.61 -17.73 -3.02
C VAL A 532 -29.49 -16.47 -2.92
N PRO A 533 -30.23 -16.27 -1.82
CA PRO A 533 -30.77 -14.95 -1.50
C PRO A 533 -29.57 -14.03 -1.32
N ASN A 534 -29.40 -13.07 -2.22
CA ASN A 534 -28.30 -12.12 -2.09
C ASN A 534 -28.41 -11.39 -0.74
N ALA A 535 -27.26 -11.00 -0.18
CA ALA A 535 -27.19 -10.13 0.99
C ALA A 535 -27.60 -8.67 0.68
N SER A 536 -28.75 -8.54 0.02
CA SER A 536 -29.47 -7.33 -0.38
C SER A 536 -30.99 -7.56 -0.47
N GLU A 537 -31.53 -8.73 -0.08
CA GLU A 537 -32.98 -8.98 0.01
C GLU A 537 -33.62 -8.34 1.25
N GLY A 538 -33.37 -7.03 1.38
CA GLY A 538 -34.19 -6.07 2.11
C GLY A 538 -34.95 -5.12 1.15
N ALA A 539 -34.95 -5.40 -0.15
CA ALA A 539 -35.75 -4.68 -1.15
C ALA A 539 -36.15 -5.62 -2.30
N GLN A 540 -37.44 -5.69 -2.57
CA GLN A 540 -37.98 -6.28 -3.79
C GLN A 540 -37.46 -5.48 -5.00
N ASN A 541 -37.04 -6.14 -6.09
CA ASN A 541 -37.33 -5.71 -7.46
C ASN A 541 -36.90 -6.73 -8.53
N VAL A 542 -37.64 -6.70 -9.64
CA VAL A 542 -37.42 -7.50 -10.85
C VAL A 542 -36.08 -7.13 -11.49
N ALA A 543 -35.39 -8.09 -12.12
CA ALA A 543 -34.18 -7.80 -12.89
C ALA A 543 -34.50 -6.80 -14.03
N PRO A 544 -33.83 -5.63 -14.09
CA PRO A 544 -34.16 -4.60 -15.06
C PRO A 544 -33.77 -5.02 -16.48
N ASN A 545 -34.57 -4.58 -17.45
CA ASN A 545 -34.27 -4.78 -18.86
C ASN A 545 -33.12 -3.85 -19.26
N VAL A 546 -31.96 -4.42 -19.61
CA VAL A 546 -30.75 -3.66 -20.04
C VAL A 546 -31.07 -2.62 -21.12
N ARG A 547 -32.03 -2.91 -22.00
CA ARG A 547 -32.48 -1.98 -23.03
C ARG A 547 -33.14 -0.73 -22.45
N GLU A 548 -33.98 -0.87 -21.43
CA GLU A 548 -34.66 0.26 -20.78
C GLU A 548 -33.65 1.17 -20.07
N ILE A 549 -32.61 0.60 -19.44
CA ILE A 549 -31.50 1.37 -18.84
C ILE A 549 -30.77 2.20 -19.91
N ILE A 550 -30.44 1.58 -21.05
CA ILE A 550 -29.75 2.24 -22.17
C ILE A 550 -30.65 3.33 -22.80
N ASP A 551 -31.91 3.02 -23.09
CA ASP A 551 -32.85 3.94 -23.72
C ASP A 551 -33.16 5.15 -22.80
N ALA A 552 -33.25 4.93 -21.48
CA ALA A 552 -33.41 6.00 -20.49
C ALA A 552 -32.15 6.87 -20.35
N ALA A 553 -30.95 6.27 -20.35
CA ALA A 553 -29.69 7.00 -20.37
C ALA A 553 -29.54 7.84 -21.65
N ILE A 554 -29.91 7.29 -22.81
CA ILE A 554 -29.96 8.02 -24.09
C ILE A 554 -30.90 9.22 -24.01
N ALA A 555 -32.11 9.03 -23.47
CA ALA A 555 -33.07 10.11 -23.30
C ALA A 555 -32.52 11.23 -22.39
N ALA A 556 -31.90 10.86 -21.27
CA ALA A 556 -31.30 11.81 -20.33
C ALA A 556 -30.13 12.61 -20.94
N HIS A 557 -29.33 12.02 -21.82
CA HIS A 557 -28.22 12.72 -22.48
C HIS A 557 -28.64 13.52 -23.73
N GLY A 558 -29.93 13.62 -24.07
CA GLY A 558 -30.44 14.47 -25.15
C GLY A 558 -31.17 13.74 -26.28
N GLY A 559 -31.25 12.41 -26.23
CA GLY A 559 -31.97 11.56 -27.19
C GLY A 559 -31.09 11.06 -28.34
N LEU A 560 -31.46 9.89 -28.89
CA LEU A 560 -30.64 9.13 -29.84
C LEU A 560 -30.26 9.94 -31.08
N GLU A 561 -31.21 10.68 -31.66
CA GLU A 561 -31.02 11.49 -32.87
C GLU A 561 -29.92 12.55 -32.67
N LYS A 562 -29.95 13.28 -31.54
CA LYS A 562 -28.95 14.32 -31.26
C LYS A 562 -27.58 13.73 -31.00
N LEU A 563 -27.50 12.66 -30.20
CA LEU A 563 -26.24 11.97 -29.92
C LEU A 563 -25.60 11.41 -31.20
N GLN A 564 -26.40 10.84 -32.11
CA GLN A 564 -25.93 10.38 -33.42
C GLN A 564 -25.55 11.52 -34.38
N ALA A 565 -26.08 12.73 -34.19
CA ALA A 565 -25.74 13.90 -34.98
C ALA A 565 -24.39 14.54 -34.59
N VAL A 566 -23.78 14.20 -33.44
CA VAL A 566 -22.49 14.75 -33.00
C VAL A 566 -21.32 14.13 -33.77
N LYS A 567 -20.79 14.90 -34.73
CA LYS A 567 -19.65 14.56 -35.59
C LYS A 567 -18.30 14.77 -34.90
N ASN A 568 -18.19 15.82 -34.11
CA ASN A 568 -17.00 16.18 -33.36
C ASN A 568 -17.38 16.90 -32.05
N ILE A 569 -16.41 16.97 -31.14
CA ILE A 569 -16.48 17.69 -29.86
C ILE A 569 -15.19 18.49 -29.74
N VAL A 570 -15.29 19.80 -29.49
CA VAL A 570 -14.14 20.64 -29.12
C VAL A 570 -14.30 21.04 -27.66
N THR A 571 -13.23 20.91 -26.87
CA THR A 571 -13.24 21.28 -25.45
C THR A 571 -12.04 22.15 -25.10
N GLU A 572 -12.26 23.19 -24.29
CA GLU A 572 -11.20 23.84 -23.53
C GLU A 572 -11.29 23.41 -22.07
N SER A 573 -10.15 23.13 -21.43
CA SER A 573 -10.12 22.64 -20.06
C SER A 573 -8.89 23.08 -19.27
N HIS A 574 -9.03 23.07 -17.95
CA HIS A 574 -7.94 23.27 -16.98
C HIS A 574 -7.83 22.00 -16.13
N SER A 575 -6.63 21.39 -16.10
CA SER A 575 -6.39 20.12 -15.41
C SER A 575 -5.61 20.31 -14.11
N PHE A 576 -5.86 19.44 -13.12
CA PHE A 576 -5.21 19.45 -11.81
C PHE A 576 -4.89 18.03 -11.37
N GLU A 577 -3.69 17.81 -10.83
CA GLU A 577 -3.28 16.54 -10.23
C GLU A 577 -3.19 16.65 -8.72
N HIS A 578 -3.82 15.71 -8.02
CA HIS A 578 -3.92 15.67 -6.57
C HIS A 578 -3.10 14.51 -6.03
N PHE A 579 -2.15 14.83 -5.16
CA PHE A 579 -1.23 13.87 -4.57
C PHE A 579 -1.77 13.33 -3.22
N PRO A 580 -1.35 12.13 -2.78
CA PRO A 580 -1.81 11.53 -1.51
C PRO A 580 -1.48 12.34 -0.24
N ASP A 581 -0.61 13.34 -0.33
CA ASP A 581 -0.28 14.27 0.75
C ASP A 581 -1.22 15.49 0.86
N GLY A 582 -2.12 15.65 -0.11
CA GLY A 582 -3.05 16.77 -0.23
C GLY A 582 -2.51 17.95 -1.06
N ASP A 583 -1.30 17.84 -1.65
CA ASP A 583 -0.85 18.84 -2.62
C ASP A 583 -1.66 18.71 -3.92
N VAL A 584 -1.96 19.86 -4.54
CA VAL A 584 -2.58 19.95 -5.86
C VAL A 584 -1.62 20.67 -6.80
N GLN A 585 -1.31 20.04 -7.93
CA GLN A 585 -0.49 20.59 -9.00
C GLN A 585 -1.40 21.03 -10.14
N ASP A 586 -1.14 22.22 -10.67
CA ASP A 586 -1.77 22.74 -11.87
C ASP A 586 -1.10 22.08 -13.09
N GLU A 587 -1.88 21.33 -13.87
CA GLU A 587 -1.43 20.65 -15.10
C GLU A 587 -1.66 21.50 -16.35
N GLY A 588 -1.96 22.80 -16.16
CA GLY A 588 -2.15 23.77 -17.23
C GLY A 588 -3.48 23.64 -17.96
N ARG A 589 -3.56 24.34 -19.10
CA ARG A 589 -4.76 24.38 -19.94
C ARG A 589 -4.57 23.53 -21.18
N SER A 590 -5.65 22.90 -21.64
CA SER A 590 -5.67 22.17 -22.90
C SER A 590 -6.86 22.55 -23.77
N LYS A 591 -6.66 22.51 -25.10
CA LYS A 591 -7.72 22.55 -26.10
C LYS A 591 -7.67 21.25 -26.90
N ALA A 592 -8.77 20.51 -26.88
CA ALA A 592 -8.87 19.21 -27.51
C ALA A 592 -10.01 19.17 -28.54
N TYR A 593 -9.81 18.35 -29.57
CA TYR A 593 -10.68 18.16 -30.72
C TYR A 593 -10.88 16.66 -30.87
N PHE A 594 -12.07 16.16 -30.59
CA PHE A 594 -12.41 14.74 -30.64
C PHE A 594 -13.36 14.46 -31.80
N TYR A 595 -13.12 13.35 -32.49
CA TYR A 595 -14.01 12.73 -33.46
C TYR A 595 -14.15 11.24 -33.07
N PRO A 596 -15.12 10.49 -33.60
CA PRO A 596 -15.27 9.06 -33.29
C PRO A 596 -14.04 8.18 -33.59
N ASP A 597 -13.17 8.61 -34.50
CA ASP A 597 -12.02 7.85 -35.02
C ASP A 597 -10.64 8.52 -34.86
N LYS A 598 -10.58 9.83 -34.61
CA LYS A 598 -9.36 10.65 -34.51
C LYS A 598 -9.46 11.68 -33.38
N PHE A 599 -8.34 12.17 -32.86
CA PHE A 599 -8.35 13.32 -31.95
C PHE A 599 -7.05 14.14 -31.99
N ARG A 600 -7.13 15.37 -31.51
CA ARG A 600 -6.00 16.23 -31.19
C ARG A 600 -6.19 16.81 -29.80
N SER A 601 -5.11 16.96 -29.04
CA SER A 601 -5.10 17.71 -27.78
C SER A 601 -3.83 18.53 -27.73
N ASP A 602 -3.98 19.85 -27.68
CA ASP A 602 -2.90 20.81 -27.50
C ASP A 602 -2.94 21.32 -26.06
N TRP A 603 -1.79 21.51 -25.43
CA TRP A 603 -1.70 21.99 -24.05
C TRP A 603 -0.63 23.06 -23.86
N ASP A 604 -0.87 23.96 -22.89
CA ASP A 604 0.04 25.02 -22.46
C ASP A 604 0.18 24.92 -20.93
N VAL A 605 1.38 24.56 -20.47
CA VAL A 605 1.75 24.46 -19.05
C VAL A 605 2.86 25.48 -18.79
N ASP A 606 2.52 26.58 -18.11
CA ASP A 606 3.43 27.70 -17.82
C ASP A 606 4.20 28.25 -19.05
N GLY A 607 3.59 28.24 -20.23
CA GLY A 607 4.21 28.68 -21.48
C GLY A 607 5.02 27.61 -22.22
N ASP A 608 5.10 26.38 -21.70
CA ASP A 608 5.59 25.22 -22.44
C ASP A 608 4.43 24.57 -23.21
N ARG A 609 4.49 24.66 -24.55
CA ARG A 609 3.43 24.20 -25.44
C ARG A 609 3.75 22.85 -26.05
N GLY A 610 2.86 21.90 -25.82
CA GLY A 610 2.88 20.59 -26.45
C GLY A 610 1.54 20.26 -27.08
N GLY A 611 1.48 19.09 -27.70
CA GLY A 611 0.24 18.53 -28.20
C GLY A 611 0.42 17.09 -28.66
N LEU A 612 -0.70 16.41 -28.85
CA LEU A 612 -0.77 15.05 -29.33
C LEU A 612 -1.85 14.97 -30.41
N ILE A 613 -1.52 14.37 -31.55
CA ILE A 613 -2.40 14.24 -32.70
C ILE A 613 -2.48 12.76 -33.05
N PHE A 614 -3.69 12.23 -33.11
CA PHE A 614 -4.00 10.89 -33.58
C PHE A 614 -4.93 11.00 -34.78
N ASP A 615 -4.48 10.58 -35.96
CA ASP A 615 -5.21 10.72 -37.23
C ASP A 615 -6.14 9.51 -37.54
N GLY A 616 -6.27 8.56 -36.60
CA GLY A 616 -6.98 7.28 -36.75
C GLY A 616 -6.06 6.07 -37.01
N ASN A 617 -4.85 6.31 -37.53
CA ASN A 617 -3.86 5.28 -37.89
C ASN A 617 -2.47 5.52 -37.28
N SER A 618 -2.08 6.78 -37.08
CA SER A 618 -0.75 7.24 -36.72
C SER A 618 -0.81 8.25 -35.57
N LEU A 619 0.23 8.27 -34.75
CA LEU A 619 0.37 9.15 -33.60
C LEU A 619 1.51 10.15 -33.84
N PHE A 620 1.27 11.42 -33.57
CA PHE A 620 2.23 12.51 -33.69
C PHE A 620 2.26 13.34 -32.41
N ARG A 621 3.45 13.83 -32.04
CA ARG A 621 3.61 14.79 -30.94
C ARG A 621 3.99 16.16 -31.49
N LEU A 622 3.28 17.19 -31.05
CA LEU A 622 3.68 18.58 -31.15
C LEU A 622 4.58 18.93 -29.95
N ALA A 623 5.77 19.46 -30.21
CA ALA A 623 6.66 19.96 -29.16
C ALA A 623 7.58 21.07 -29.71
N ASP A 624 7.73 22.17 -28.96
CA ASP A 624 8.46 23.40 -29.35
C ASP A 624 8.03 24.04 -30.69
N GLY A 625 6.84 23.69 -31.20
CA GLY A 625 6.30 24.14 -32.48
C GLY A 625 6.58 23.21 -33.67
N ALA A 626 7.17 22.02 -33.44
CA ALA A 626 7.36 21.00 -34.47
C ALA A 626 6.47 19.77 -34.20
N VAL A 627 5.77 19.30 -35.24
CA VAL A 627 5.05 18.02 -35.23
C VAL A 627 6.01 16.91 -35.63
N LYS A 628 6.06 15.82 -34.87
CA LYS A 628 6.91 14.64 -35.13
C LYS A 628 6.11 13.34 -35.00
N PRO A 629 6.26 12.36 -35.92
CA PRO A 629 5.66 11.05 -35.77
C PRO A 629 6.26 10.29 -34.57
N VAL A 630 5.43 9.50 -33.90
CA VAL A 630 5.86 8.53 -32.89
C VAL A 630 6.28 7.23 -33.59
N PRO A 631 7.42 6.59 -33.24
CA PRO A 631 7.93 5.42 -33.96
C PRO A 631 6.98 4.22 -33.93
N ALA A 632 6.77 3.56 -35.07
CA ALA A 632 5.77 2.49 -35.23
C ALA A 632 5.88 1.32 -34.21
N GLY A 633 7.10 0.99 -33.77
CA GLY A 633 7.33 -0.04 -32.74
C GLY A 633 6.80 0.32 -31.34
N GLU A 634 6.58 1.61 -31.07
CA GLU A 634 5.94 2.10 -29.84
C GLU A 634 4.42 2.22 -29.99
N VAL A 635 3.88 2.21 -31.21
CA VAL A 635 2.53 2.75 -31.51
C VAL A 635 1.40 1.73 -31.34
N ALA A 636 1.62 0.44 -31.57
CA ALA A 636 0.53 -0.56 -31.64
C ALA A 636 -0.37 -0.62 -30.39
N SER A 637 0.20 -0.57 -29.18
CA SER A 637 -0.55 -0.55 -27.92
C SER A 637 -1.23 0.79 -27.62
N PHE A 638 -0.71 1.89 -28.18
CA PHE A 638 -1.35 3.20 -28.05
C PHE A 638 -2.55 3.37 -28.99
N LEU A 639 -2.49 2.83 -30.22
CA LEU A 639 -3.60 2.91 -31.17
C LEU A 639 -4.88 2.32 -30.57
N ILE A 640 -4.77 1.16 -29.92
CA ILE A 640 -5.92 0.53 -29.27
C ILE A 640 -6.35 1.31 -28.02
N PHE A 641 -5.42 1.86 -27.23
CA PHE A 641 -5.73 2.74 -26.11
C PHE A 641 -6.51 4.00 -26.53
N PHE A 642 -6.17 4.63 -27.66
CA PHE A 642 -6.90 5.80 -28.17
C PHE A 642 -8.28 5.43 -28.72
N ARG A 643 -8.41 4.31 -29.43
CA ARG A 643 -9.71 3.80 -29.88
C ARG A 643 -10.63 3.48 -28.71
N ASP A 644 -10.13 2.83 -27.67
CA ASP A 644 -10.86 2.60 -26.41
C ASP A 644 -11.19 3.92 -25.69
N SER A 645 -10.36 4.96 -25.81
CA SER A 645 -10.62 6.26 -25.19
C SER A 645 -11.74 7.02 -25.89
N LEU A 646 -11.77 7.02 -27.22
CA LEU A 646 -12.88 7.58 -28.00
C LEU A 646 -14.18 6.79 -27.80
N PHE A 647 -14.08 5.47 -27.71
CA PHE A 647 -15.20 4.60 -27.35
C PHE A 647 -15.81 4.91 -25.98
N ARG A 648 -15.01 5.41 -25.04
CA ARG A 648 -15.45 5.82 -23.69
C ARG A 648 -16.05 7.23 -23.62
N GLU A 649 -16.21 7.96 -24.72
CA GLU A 649 -17.00 9.21 -24.66
C GLU A 649 -18.51 8.90 -24.61
N PRO A 650 -19.26 9.33 -23.56
CA PRO A 650 -20.67 8.96 -23.38
C PRO A 650 -21.58 9.27 -24.57
N ILE A 651 -21.29 10.35 -25.29
CA ILE A 651 -22.03 10.81 -26.47
C ILE A 651 -22.01 9.77 -27.60
N TRP A 652 -20.90 9.07 -27.80
CA TRP A 652 -20.78 8.04 -28.84
C TRP A 652 -21.04 6.63 -28.31
N LEU A 653 -20.67 6.36 -27.04
CA LEU A 653 -20.96 5.08 -26.37
C LEU A 653 -22.45 4.75 -26.40
N LEU A 654 -23.31 5.66 -25.92
CA LEU A 654 -24.75 5.40 -25.76
C LEU A 654 -25.46 4.99 -27.08
N PRO A 655 -25.28 5.71 -28.21
CA PRO A 655 -25.77 5.27 -29.52
C PRO A 655 -25.23 3.93 -30.00
N MET A 656 -24.00 3.55 -29.64
CA MET A 656 -23.44 2.24 -30.00
C MET A 656 -24.11 1.11 -29.20
N LEU A 657 -24.36 1.31 -27.90
CA LEU A 657 -25.07 0.33 -27.08
C LEU A 657 -26.50 0.09 -27.56
N SER A 658 -27.20 1.14 -28.01
CA SER A 658 -28.59 1.05 -28.52
C SER A 658 -28.74 0.14 -29.76
N LYS A 659 -27.70 0.03 -30.59
CA LYS A 659 -27.74 -0.79 -31.82
C LYS A 659 -27.74 -2.29 -31.54
N GLY A 660 -27.25 -2.72 -30.36
CA GLY A 660 -27.09 -4.13 -30.02
C GLY A 660 -25.89 -4.83 -30.66
N ASP A 661 -25.05 -4.09 -31.41
CA ASP A 661 -23.83 -4.60 -32.05
C ASP A 661 -22.72 -4.98 -31.02
N ILE A 662 -22.88 -4.55 -29.77
CA ILE A 662 -21.91 -4.75 -28.68
C ILE A 662 -22.58 -5.56 -27.57
N PRO A 663 -21.95 -6.65 -27.08
CA PRO A 663 -22.44 -7.38 -25.91
C PRO A 663 -22.46 -6.49 -24.66
N VAL A 664 -23.65 -6.35 -24.06
CA VAL A 664 -23.88 -5.66 -22.79
C VAL A 664 -24.49 -6.63 -21.78
N GLN A 665 -23.93 -6.67 -20.57
CA GLN A 665 -24.42 -7.48 -19.47
C GLN A 665 -24.82 -6.57 -18.29
N TYR A 666 -25.97 -6.83 -17.66
CA TYR A 666 -26.30 -6.21 -16.38
C TYR A 666 -25.44 -6.80 -15.27
N ALA A 667 -24.73 -5.96 -14.53
CA ALA A 667 -23.81 -6.35 -13.46
C ALA A 667 -24.38 -6.08 -12.06
N GLY A 668 -25.64 -5.62 -11.96
CA GLY A 668 -26.28 -5.28 -10.69
C GLY A 668 -26.28 -3.78 -10.41
N THR A 669 -26.23 -3.43 -9.13
CA THR A 669 -26.38 -2.06 -8.65
C THR A 669 -25.28 -1.73 -7.66
N GLU A 670 -24.55 -0.65 -7.87
CA GLU A 670 -23.49 -0.17 -6.99
C GLU A 670 -23.76 1.28 -6.58
N GLU A 671 -23.21 1.75 -5.46
CA GLU A 671 -23.31 3.15 -5.03
C GLU A 671 -22.05 3.92 -5.42
N VAL A 672 -22.20 5.02 -6.15
CA VAL A 672 -21.09 5.88 -6.59
C VAL A 672 -21.21 7.22 -5.88
N LYS A 673 -20.35 7.48 -4.88
CA LYS A 673 -20.35 8.73 -4.08
C LYS A 673 -21.73 9.09 -3.48
N GLY A 674 -22.49 8.11 -2.98
CA GLY A 674 -23.85 8.33 -2.48
C GLY A 674 -24.96 8.27 -3.53
N ILE A 675 -24.62 8.13 -4.82
CA ILE A 675 -25.59 8.01 -5.93
C ILE A 675 -25.86 6.52 -6.18
N PRO A 676 -27.11 6.03 -6.07
CA PRO A 676 -27.46 4.68 -6.48
C PRO A 676 -27.35 4.54 -8.00
N THR A 677 -26.60 3.54 -8.48
CA THR A 677 -26.39 3.30 -9.91
C THR A 677 -26.83 1.91 -10.35
N GLU A 678 -27.15 1.78 -11.63
CA GLU A 678 -27.18 0.52 -12.37
C GLU A 678 -25.85 0.34 -13.08
N VAL A 679 -25.30 -0.87 -13.03
CA VAL A 679 -23.98 -1.18 -13.58
C VAL A 679 -24.12 -2.06 -14.81
N LEU A 680 -23.59 -1.59 -15.94
CA LEU A 680 -23.50 -2.35 -17.18
C LEU A 680 -22.04 -2.75 -17.45
N LEU A 681 -21.83 -4.01 -17.82
CA LEU A 681 -20.56 -4.50 -18.33
C LEU A 681 -20.58 -4.48 -19.87
N VAL A 682 -19.67 -3.73 -20.46
CA VAL A 682 -19.51 -3.55 -21.90
C VAL A 682 -18.13 -4.07 -22.31
N THR A 683 -18.00 -4.60 -23.54
CA THR A 683 -16.70 -5.01 -24.11
C THR A 683 -16.18 -3.91 -25.04
N GLN A 684 -14.98 -3.41 -24.76
CA GLN A 684 -14.32 -2.34 -25.52
C GLN A 684 -13.69 -2.86 -26.83
N PRO A 685 -13.31 -1.99 -27.79
CA PRO A 685 -12.60 -2.39 -29.01
C PRO A 685 -11.33 -3.23 -28.78
N SER A 686 -10.62 -3.04 -27.66
CA SER A 686 -9.49 -3.90 -27.24
C SER A 686 -9.86 -5.31 -26.78
N GLY A 687 -11.14 -5.62 -26.61
CA GLY A 687 -11.63 -6.82 -25.93
C GLY A 687 -11.69 -6.71 -24.40
N LYS A 688 -11.12 -5.65 -23.80
CA LYS A 688 -11.18 -5.41 -22.34
C LYS A 688 -12.59 -5.02 -21.88
N LYS A 689 -12.91 -5.34 -20.64
CA LYS A 689 -14.19 -4.95 -20.02
C LYS A 689 -14.20 -3.49 -19.56
N LEU A 690 -15.37 -2.88 -19.64
CA LEU A 690 -15.70 -1.54 -19.15
C LEU A 690 -16.96 -1.68 -18.29
N LYS A 691 -16.86 -1.33 -17.00
CA LYS A 691 -18.03 -1.08 -16.16
C LYS A 691 -18.54 0.33 -16.40
N VAL A 692 -19.82 0.46 -16.71
CA VAL A 692 -20.55 1.72 -16.92
C VAL A 692 -21.57 1.88 -15.81
N PHE A 693 -21.49 2.97 -15.05
CA PHE A 693 -22.35 3.23 -13.89
C PHE A 693 -23.33 4.34 -14.24
N ILE A 694 -24.62 4.00 -14.33
CA ILE A 694 -25.71 4.90 -14.72
C ILE A 694 -26.53 5.23 -13.47
N SER A 695 -26.69 6.51 -13.13
CA SER A 695 -27.50 6.94 -11.99
C SER A 695 -28.96 6.50 -12.15
N LYS A 696 -29.54 5.87 -11.13
CA LYS A 696 -30.97 5.49 -11.13
C LYS A 696 -31.92 6.69 -11.08
N GLU A 697 -31.43 7.85 -10.66
CA GLU A 697 -32.23 9.06 -10.53
C GLU A 697 -32.12 9.91 -11.81
N THR A 698 -30.89 10.27 -12.20
CA THR A 698 -30.68 11.19 -13.34
C THR A 698 -30.47 10.47 -14.67
N HIS A 699 -30.24 9.15 -14.66
CA HIS A 699 -29.88 8.34 -15.83
C HIS A 699 -28.60 8.83 -16.55
N TYR A 700 -27.79 9.65 -15.87
CA TYR A 700 -26.47 10.06 -16.34
C TYR A 700 -25.42 8.96 -16.08
N ILE A 701 -24.44 8.84 -16.98
CA ILE A 701 -23.26 7.99 -16.77
C ILE A 701 -22.34 8.74 -15.81
N VAL A 702 -22.33 8.36 -14.53
CA VAL A 702 -21.60 9.07 -13.46
C VAL A 702 -20.21 8.50 -13.20
N GLN A 703 -19.95 7.26 -13.62
CA GLN A 703 -18.63 6.63 -13.48
C GLN A 703 -18.37 5.60 -14.59
N PHE A 704 -17.09 5.45 -14.96
CA PHE A 704 -16.55 4.25 -15.59
C PHE A 704 -15.51 3.59 -14.68
N SER A 705 -15.38 2.26 -14.78
CA SER A 705 -14.20 1.53 -14.29
C SER A 705 -13.70 0.58 -15.38
N TYR A 706 -12.40 0.67 -15.69
CA TYR A 706 -11.77 -0.08 -16.78
C TYR A 706 -10.27 -0.25 -16.56
N GLU A 707 -9.69 -1.21 -17.25
CA GLU A 707 -8.25 -1.44 -17.25
C GLU A 707 -7.54 -0.76 -18.43
N ILE A 708 -6.35 -0.22 -18.19
CA ILE A 708 -5.42 0.20 -19.24
C ILE A 708 -4.20 -0.73 -19.28
N GLY A 709 -3.77 -1.11 -20.48
CA GLY A 709 -2.60 -1.96 -20.71
C GLY A 709 -1.43 -1.13 -21.21
N ILE A 710 -0.63 -0.57 -20.30
CA ILE A 710 0.50 0.31 -20.63
C ILE A 710 1.75 -0.19 -19.88
N GLY A 711 2.91 -0.21 -20.54
CA GLY A 711 4.16 -0.69 -19.93
C GLY A 711 4.35 -2.22 -19.89
N GLY A 712 3.31 -3.00 -20.19
CA GLY A 712 3.28 -4.43 -19.85
C GLY A 712 2.74 -4.69 -18.43
N GLY A 713 2.29 -3.64 -17.74
CA GLY A 713 1.43 -3.73 -16.57
C GLY A 713 -0.03 -3.49 -16.95
N VAL A 714 -0.92 -3.83 -16.02
CA VAL A 714 -2.36 -3.51 -16.09
C VAL A 714 -2.67 -2.56 -14.94
N GLU A 715 -3.21 -1.38 -15.26
CA GLU A 715 -3.67 -0.42 -14.25
C GLU A 715 -5.20 -0.31 -14.29
N ASN A 716 -5.82 -0.33 -13.11
CA ASN A 716 -7.25 -0.06 -12.96
C ASN A 716 -7.51 1.45 -12.88
N VAL A 717 -8.37 1.95 -13.77
CA VAL A 717 -8.77 3.36 -13.85
C VAL A 717 -10.23 3.50 -13.49
N VAL A 718 -10.53 4.33 -12.50
CA VAL A 718 -11.90 4.79 -12.20
C VAL A 718 -12.04 6.22 -12.69
N ALA A 719 -12.98 6.48 -13.59
CA ALA A 719 -13.29 7.81 -14.11
C ALA A 719 -14.67 8.26 -13.62
N PHE A 720 -14.78 9.49 -13.13
CA PHE A 720 -15.99 10.12 -12.62
C PHE A 720 -16.45 11.26 -13.53
N PHE A 721 -17.76 11.44 -13.62
CA PHE A 721 -18.41 12.48 -14.43
C PHE A 721 -19.41 13.26 -13.58
N GLU A 722 -19.23 14.57 -13.51
CA GLU A 722 -19.94 15.50 -12.65
C GLU A 722 -20.22 16.82 -13.41
N ASP A 723 -21.06 17.69 -12.84
CA ASP A 723 -21.43 18.98 -13.44
C ASP A 723 -21.96 18.83 -14.88
N PHE A 724 -23.07 18.12 -15.03
CA PHE A 724 -23.73 17.92 -16.33
C PHE A 724 -24.46 19.20 -16.75
N ARG A 725 -24.06 19.77 -17.88
CA ARG A 725 -24.69 20.96 -18.46
C ARG A 725 -25.26 20.66 -19.83
N ASP A 726 -26.13 21.55 -20.31
CA ASP A 726 -26.72 21.47 -21.63
C ASP A 726 -25.81 22.12 -22.67
N VAL A 727 -25.55 21.41 -23.76
CA VAL A 727 -24.78 21.89 -24.93
C VAL A 727 -25.58 21.47 -26.16
N ASP A 728 -26.21 22.43 -26.85
CA ASP A 728 -27.13 22.20 -27.98
C ASP A 728 -28.22 21.13 -27.72
N GLY A 729 -28.67 21.01 -26.47
CA GLY A 729 -29.66 20.04 -26.03
C GLY A 729 -29.14 18.60 -25.90
N VAL A 730 -27.83 18.43 -25.77
CA VAL A 730 -27.12 17.22 -25.29
C VAL A 730 -26.59 17.49 -23.88
N LYS A 731 -26.63 16.51 -22.97
CA LYS A 731 -26.06 16.67 -21.61
C LYS A 731 -24.61 16.19 -21.57
N VAL A 732 -23.71 17.06 -21.11
CA VAL A 732 -22.27 16.75 -21.04
C VAL A 732 -21.66 17.16 -19.70
N ALA A 733 -20.92 16.24 -19.08
CA ALA A 733 -20.18 16.47 -17.84
C ALA A 733 -19.02 17.46 -18.05
N HIS A 734 -19.03 18.56 -17.30
CA HIS A 734 -18.00 19.59 -17.31
C HIS A 734 -16.92 19.37 -16.25
N HIS A 735 -17.19 18.58 -15.20
CA HIS A 735 -16.16 18.09 -14.29
C HIS A 735 -15.91 16.61 -14.57
N ARG A 736 -14.68 16.28 -14.94
CA ARG A 736 -14.24 14.89 -15.12
C ARG A 736 -13.08 14.63 -14.16
N ALA A 737 -13.01 13.45 -13.56
CA ALA A 737 -11.89 13.09 -12.71
C ALA A 737 -11.49 11.62 -12.87
N THR A 738 -10.20 11.29 -12.77
CA THR A 738 -9.67 9.93 -12.94
C THR A 738 -8.83 9.52 -11.75
N LYS A 739 -8.89 8.23 -11.37
CA LYS A 739 -8.07 7.63 -10.31
C LYS A 739 -7.45 6.32 -10.78
N ASN A 740 -6.12 6.25 -10.81
CA ASN A 740 -5.30 5.06 -11.15
C ASN A 740 -4.02 4.97 -10.30
N GLY A 741 -4.06 5.46 -9.06
CA GLY A 741 -2.91 5.61 -8.16
C GLY A 741 -2.59 7.08 -7.90
N GLU A 742 -2.71 7.90 -8.95
CA GLU A 742 -2.83 9.36 -8.89
C GLU A 742 -4.33 9.75 -8.97
N TYR A 743 -4.73 10.93 -8.49
CA TYR A 743 -6.08 11.48 -8.67
C TYR A 743 -6.00 12.75 -9.50
N ARG A 744 -6.57 12.75 -10.70
CA ARG A 744 -6.55 13.91 -11.61
C ARG A 744 -7.97 14.45 -11.81
N GLN A 745 -8.13 15.76 -11.77
CA GLN A 745 -9.35 16.48 -12.14
C GLN A 745 -9.13 17.22 -13.46
N ILE A 746 -10.20 17.34 -14.24
CA ILE A 746 -10.25 18.10 -15.49
C ILE A 746 -11.54 18.92 -15.42
N LEU A 747 -11.38 20.25 -15.35
CA LEU A 747 -12.47 21.21 -15.42
C LEU A 747 -12.60 21.67 -16.87
N ILE A 748 -13.65 21.24 -17.57
CA ILE A 748 -13.99 21.72 -18.91
C ILE A 748 -14.60 23.12 -18.75
N THR A 749 -13.88 24.11 -19.25
CA THR A 749 -14.25 25.53 -19.18
C THR A 749 -15.15 25.93 -20.33
N ASP A 750 -15.01 25.26 -21.48
CA ASP A 750 -15.81 25.49 -22.68
C ASP A 750 -15.95 24.20 -23.51
N ILE A 751 -17.06 24.06 -24.22
CA ILE A 751 -17.35 22.89 -25.06
C ILE A 751 -18.28 23.25 -26.24
N GLU A 752 -17.85 22.87 -27.44
CA GLU A 752 -18.61 23.01 -28.68
C GLU A 752 -18.89 21.63 -29.27
N LEU A 753 -20.12 21.41 -29.74
CA LEU A 753 -20.51 20.20 -30.49
C LEU A 753 -20.64 20.56 -31.97
N ASN A 754 -20.17 19.69 -32.87
CA ASN A 754 -20.23 19.93 -34.32
C ASN A 754 -19.52 21.21 -34.80
N ALA A 755 -18.47 21.63 -34.10
CA ALA A 755 -17.66 22.80 -34.46
C ALA A 755 -17.08 22.69 -35.88
N GLU A 756 -16.96 23.83 -36.57
CA GLU A 756 -16.24 23.92 -37.83
C GLU A 756 -14.72 23.90 -37.55
N VAL A 757 -14.13 22.71 -37.68
CA VAL A 757 -12.70 22.46 -37.41
C VAL A 757 -11.94 22.31 -38.73
N ASP A 758 -10.80 22.99 -38.86
CA ASP A 758 -9.90 22.81 -39.99
C ASP A 758 -9.28 21.40 -39.94
N GLU A 759 -9.59 20.57 -40.94
CA GLU A 759 -9.13 19.19 -41.07
C GLU A 759 -7.60 19.07 -41.24
N THR A 760 -6.90 20.15 -41.61
CA THR A 760 -5.42 20.18 -41.61
C THR A 760 -4.85 20.04 -40.19
N LEU A 761 -5.60 20.38 -39.14
CA LEU A 761 -5.15 20.25 -37.74
C LEU A 761 -4.80 18.81 -37.34
N PHE A 762 -5.32 17.79 -38.05
CA PHE A 762 -4.99 16.38 -37.81
C PHE A 762 -3.84 15.87 -38.68
N ARG A 763 -3.33 16.69 -39.61
CA ARG A 763 -2.31 16.29 -40.59
C ARG A 763 -0.91 16.78 -40.17
N PRO A 764 0.13 15.95 -40.29
CA PRO A 764 1.48 16.37 -39.92
C PRO A 764 2.12 17.21 -41.02
N GLY A 765 2.33 18.51 -40.76
CA GLY A 765 3.16 19.38 -41.58
C GLY A 765 2.43 20.26 -42.60
N GLU A 766 1.10 20.34 -42.53
CA GLU A 766 0.27 21.39 -43.17
C GLU A 766 -0.03 22.51 -42.16
#